data_AF-A0A851T2L2-F1
#
_entry.id   AF-A0A851T2L2-F1
#
_cell.length_a   1.000
_cell.length_b   1.000
_cell.length_c   1.000
_cell.angle_alpha   90.00
_cell.angle_beta   90.00
_cell.angle_gamma   90.00
#
_symmetry.space_group_name_H-M   'P 1'
#
loop_
_entity.id
_entity.type
_entity.pdbx_description
1 polymer ?
#
loop_
_entity_poly.entity_id
_entity_poly.type
_entity_poly.pdbx_seq_one_letter_code
_entity_poly.pdbx_strand_id
1 'polypeptide(L)'
;SLYPYGTEGNDRGYVERKADFNSPLFKPEIGFPLGKTLHDSLYFTDDGQIIFPPTDNYVPSNPNPPPHGFGGQESLPMVAAFWDDADFSQGVGTTWYQEYPTLGSTQNALVRDVEAKIERYMKTSYTAKWTLKVTWEDAPAYPSQQNDTRTNTYQAVLTTDGNQSFALLLYQDGGMRWDFTKLAARNVLIGFSSGDGYAENNELIQKPPAVKYRPDQLYCWLVAPPGLRGLWIYKLDSHPRVNYRLRCLTWLAAQPEPSSWNGELLPCPCSRSQAELDPRYRQSRGVGCTCVGKGGARWPVAVAGSVSEGPGSLSSTRPPSSADGELEAFDWCCQRVGKPLLCTRFAEKRPRASCEGYVPPAPGDAFGDPHITTLDGLTYTFNGLGDFVLLMASDARTSFILQGRTAQTGTAQATNFVAFAAQYISTNTTVVEWTLGRQGDIQLLINYKPVLFSYSKDMEAKVYYSPGVLVVNGSSITAVFDGAVAISVLATSGILSVVCSLPDRYLNATKGLLGVWDHNSADEFQMLNGTSIPTNSSEEEIFSYGMTWAVGEDSLFAEPLAALATNFTPVFLSRLRRENESQYQLAASQCHGNRECIYDVLSTGDVALGLATQSLADDFQQKKTVLNTFPPIITGDASLTAYRMDRVTRQYRVEGTGARFVPHTSLELNITENGTLTWEPTSTAPFTVSLEAVGASNLSAILLLSFTLCNCSSSHQCDYNDTSTVGSSSLQLTGCKCDDGYSGRFCQDPPDPCARGCFPGVSCHPHTGCGPCPAGLTGDGTHCAGTSCMAACGSRTCPEGFCSNGGQCHLDAATCTPTCLCPPAFTDRHCLVAGGDFQPPASPDLPRRSVRLQVRTLQNVTDSEVNRTVAAILASLEVKAFRSNTNITHTCLQICLQTLSSSCFRCRDGFTFAVVSEFAYDSTSTVIHFLNEELRGAITGAFNRPPQRRRRATAARVAFERLHGDNVTDLVKLTVPELRRYFPCGLLGYEGYQLDYTASVGFLCVSPCSTGYCRHSGHCQHLPDGPVCSCTSFSIFSPSGKRCDQLAIGLGAFLGILLGALALLALLLTSACLVTRRW
;
A
#
# COMPACT_ATOMS: atom_id res chain seq x y z
N SER A 1 -11.35 40.62 1.69
CA SER A 1 -11.84 40.17 3.01
C SER A 1 -11.55 38.69 3.15
N LEU A 2 -11.14 38.27 4.34
CA LEU A 2 -10.93 36.86 4.68
C LEU A 2 -12.28 36.12 4.73
N TYR A 3 -12.24 34.79 4.57
CA TYR A 3 -13.39 33.95 4.90
C TYR A 3 -13.60 33.95 6.43
N PRO A 4 -14.84 33.76 6.93
CA PRO A 4 -15.07 33.56 8.36
C PRO A 4 -14.16 32.46 8.93
N TYR A 5 -13.58 32.72 10.09
CA TYR A 5 -12.66 31.80 10.77
C TYR A 5 -12.89 31.81 12.28
N GLY A 6 -12.19 30.95 13.00
CA GLY A 6 -12.39 30.78 14.44
C GLY A 6 -13.61 29.93 14.76
N THR A 7 -14.06 30.01 16.01
CA THR A 7 -15.24 29.28 16.49
C THR A 7 -16.51 29.69 15.75
N GLU A 8 -16.65 30.97 15.39
CA GLU A 8 -17.77 31.47 14.57
C GLU A 8 -17.75 30.93 13.13
N GLY A 9 -16.56 30.66 12.59
CA GLY A 9 -16.35 30.02 11.29
C GLY A 9 -16.49 28.48 11.32
N ASN A 10 -16.74 27.90 12.50
CA ASN A 10 -16.70 26.46 12.76
C ASN A 10 -15.34 25.82 12.41
N ASP A 11 -14.26 26.56 12.61
CA ASP A 11 -12.89 26.08 12.40
C ASP A 11 -12.34 25.40 13.67
N ARG A 12 -11.36 24.53 13.49
CA ARG A 12 -10.60 23.92 14.58
C ARG A 12 -9.34 24.74 14.86
N GLY A 13 -9.15 25.13 16.12
CA GLY A 13 -7.94 25.82 16.57
C GLY A 13 -6.80 24.83 16.79
N TYR A 14 -5.61 25.17 16.31
CA TYR A 14 -4.37 24.44 16.56
C TYR A 14 -3.26 25.43 16.88
N VAL A 15 -2.60 25.28 18.02
CA VAL A 15 -1.43 26.09 18.37
C VAL A 15 -0.63 25.34 19.42
N GLU A 16 0.68 25.25 19.22
CA GLU A 16 1.61 24.83 20.25
C GLU A 16 2.33 26.08 20.75
N ARG A 17 2.38 26.30 22.07
CA ARG A 17 3.01 27.49 22.68
C ARG A 17 4.53 27.33 22.73
N LYS A 18 5.13 27.23 21.55
CA LYS A 18 6.57 27.13 21.26
C LYS A 18 6.84 27.77 19.89
N ALA A 19 8.10 28.06 19.59
CA ALA A 19 8.51 28.36 18.22
C ALA A 19 8.56 27.07 17.38
N ASP A 20 8.33 27.18 16.08
CA ASP A 20 8.38 26.10 15.09
C ASP A 20 7.47 24.91 15.43
N PHE A 21 6.18 25.01 15.11
CA PHE A 21 5.24 23.91 15.26
C PHE A 21 4.48 23.57 13.98
N ASN A 22 4.15 22.29 13.84
CA ASN A 22 3.51 21.75 12.65
C ASN A 22 2.13 21.20 13.00
N SER A 23 1.17 21.36 12.10
CA SER A 23 -0.13 20.71 12.21
C SER A 23 0.00 19.19 12.12
N PRO A 24 -1.02 18.44 12.56
CA PRO A 24 -1.18 17.04 12.15
C PRO A 24 -1.25 16.92 10.61
N LEU A 25 -0.96 15.72 10.09
CA LEU A 25 -1.07 15.43 8.67
C LEU A 25 -2.53 15.33 8.22
N PHE A 26 -2.84 15.97 7.10
CA PHE A 26 -4.07 15.81 6.34
C PHE A 26 -3.84 14.78 5.24
N LYS A 27 -4.79 13.84 5.06
CA LYS A 27 -4.70 12.75 4.07
C LYS A 27 -5.92 12.75 3.14
N PRO A 28 -5.93 13.57 2.08
CA PRO A 28 -7.04 13.62 1.14
C PRO A 28 -7.27 12.24 0.49
N GLU A 29 -8.48 11.68 0.57
CA GLU A 29 -8.77 10.34 0.01
C GLU A 29 -8.49 10.23 -1.49
N ILE A 30 -8.57 11.35 -2.23
CA ILE A 30 -8.30 11.42 -3.67
C ILE A 30 -6.82 11.77 -3.97
N GLY A 31 -6.01 12.02 -2.94
CA GLY A 31 -4.68 12.63 -3.04
C GLY A 31 -4.73 14.10 -3.49
N PHE A 32 -3.61 14.81 -3.36
CA PHE A 32 -3.50 16.20 -3.80
C PHE A 32 -2.49 16.32 -4.96
N PRO A 33 -2.90 16.80 -6.15
CA PRO A 33 -1.99 17.09 -7.24
C PRO A 33 -1.12 18.31 -6.92
N LEU A 34 0.20 18.20 -7.06
CA LEU A 34 1.13 19.34 -7.05
C LEU A 34 2.26 19.05 -8.04
N GLY A 35 2.52 19.98 -8.96
CA GLY A 35 3.45 19.74 -10.06
C GLY A 35 3.01 18.58 -10.95
N LYS A 36 3.79 17.50 -10.96
CA LYS A 36 3.55 16.25 -11.70
C LYS A 36 3.17 15.08 -10.78
N THR A 37 3.16 15.29 -9.47
CA THR A 37 3.07 14.22 -8.46
C THR A 37 1.70 14.21 -7.76
N LEU A 38 1.26 13.04 -7.29
CA LEU A 38 0.12 12.94 -6.34
C LEU A 38 0.73 12.84 -4.95
N HIS A 39 0.37 13.76 -4.08
CA HIS A 39 0.77 13.67 -2.69
C HIS A 39 -0.35 13.02 -1.89
N ASP A 40 0.02 12.05 -1.05
CA ASP A 40 -0.91 11.33 -0.17
C ASP A 40 -1.23 12.13 1.10
N SER A 41 -0.33 13.02 1.50
CA SER A 41 -0.48 13.82 2.71
C SER A 41 0.10 15.23 2.57
N LEU A 42 -0.30 16.11 3.48
CA LEU A 42 0.21 17.48 3.64
C LEU A 42 0.01 17.97 5.08
N TYR A 43 0.74 18.99 5.49
CA TYR A 43 0.57 19.68 6.78
C TYR A 43 0.89 21.16 6.63
N PHE A 44 0.51 21.99 7.60
CA PHE A 44 0.88 23.40 7.64
C PHE A 44 1.78 23.70 8.84
N THR A 45 2.58 24.76 8.73
CA THR A 45 3.47 25.25 9.80
C THR A 45 2.95 26.58 10.35
N ASP A 46 3.41 26.94 11.54
CA ASP A 46 3.19 28.26 12.13
C ASP A 46 3.79 29.40 11.31
N ASP A 47 4.91 29.15 10.62
CA ASP A 47 5.58 30.09 9.72
C ASP A 47 4.85 30.37 8.39
N GLY A 48 3.61 29.89 8.21
CA GLY A 48 2.85 30.18 6.99
C GLY A 48 3.19 29.29 5.80
N GLN A 49 3.71 28.08 6.02
CA GLN A 49 3.94 27.08 4.96
C GLN A 49 2.85 26.01 4.97
N ILE A 50 2.60 25.41 3.80
CA ILE A 50 1.85 24.16 3.66
C ILE A 50 2.72 23.20 2.86
N ILE A 51 3.20 22.14 3.50
CA ILE A 51 4.25 21.26 3.00
C ILE A 51 3.66 19.88 2.65
N PHE A 52 4.14 19.29 1.56
CA PHE A 52 3.78 17.96 1.10
C PHE A 52 4.94 17.00 1.35
N PRO A 53 4.91 16.22 2.44
CA PRO A 53 6.03 15.38 2.79
C PRO A 53 6.16 14.18 1.84
N PRO A 54 7.38 13.66 1.63
CA PRO A 54 7.61 12.44 0.85
C PRO A 54 7.11 11.18 1.57
N THR A 55 7.03 11.23 2.90
CA THR A 55 6.57 10.15 3.79
C THR A 55 5.93 10.75 5.03
N ASP A 56 4.98 10.06 5.65
CA ASP A 56 4.26 10.55 6.83
C ASP A 56 5.15 10.82 8.08
N ASN A 57 6.40 10.34 8.10
CA ASN A 57 7.33 10.58 9.21
C ASN A 57 8.27 11.75 9.01
N TYR A 58 8.29 12.34 7.81
CA TYR A 58 9.19 13.44 7.49
C TYR A 58 8.42 14.75 7.55
N VAL A 59 8.28 15.30 8.75
CA VAL A 59 7.50 16.51 9.03
C VAL A 59 8.40 17.60 9.64
N PRO A 60 9.43 18.09 8.92
CA PRO A 60 10.31 19.13 9.45
C PRO A 60 9.63 20.50 9.49
N SER A 61 9.95 21.31 10.51
CA SER A 61 9.69 22.75 10.51
C SER A 61 10.85 23.47 9.84
N ASN A 62 10.59 24.53 9.07
CA ASN A 62 11.65 25.34 8.47
C ASN A 62 11.28 26.83 8.51
N PRO A 63 11.73 27.57 9.53
CA PRO A 63 11.37 28.98 9.71
C PRO A 63 12.02 29.90 8.67
N ASN A 64 13.09 29.45 7.99
CA ASN A 64 13.93 30.33 7.17
C ASN A 64 13.69 30.14 5.66
N PRO A 65 13.07 31.13 4.97
CA PRO A 65 12.88 31.04 3.54
C PRO A 65 14.19 31.17 2.75
N PRO A 66 14.34 30.46 1.61
CA PRO A 66 15.53 30.53 0.78
C PRO A 66 15.74 31.95 0.23
N PRO A 67 16.98 32.48 0.25
CA PRO A 67 17.25 33.89 -0.05
C PRO A 67 16.95 34.29 -1.50
N HIS A 68 16.83 33.32 -2.41
CA HIS A 68 16.52 33.54 -3.83
C HIS A 68 15.09 33.13 -4.22
N GLY A 69 14.24 32.82 -3.23
CA GLY A 69 12.90 32.25 -3.47
C GLY A 69 12.96 30.82 -3.98
N PHE A 70 11.84 30.34 -4.53
CA PHE A 70 11.71 29.00 -5.08
C PHE A 70 12.44 28.85 -6.43
N GLY A 71 13.23 27.79 -6.55
CA GLY A 71 13.85 27.32 -7.79
C GLY A 71 13.11 26.16 -8.47
N GLY A 72 12.08 25.59 -7.82
CA GLY A 72 11.30 24.46 -8.33
C GLY A 72 11.97 23.10 -8.13
N GLN A 73 13.06 23.02 -7.39
CA GLN A 73 13.83 21.79 -7.12
C GLN A 73 14.05 21.59 -5.61
N GLU A 74 13.22 22.23 -4.80
CA GLU A 74 13.21 22.08 -3.36
C GLU A 74 12.95 20.62 -3.00
N SER A 75 13.65 20.11 -1.98
CA SER A 75 13.49 18.75 -1.47
C SER A 75 12.09 18.49 -0.91
N LEU A 76 11.41 19.56 -0.48
CA LEU A 76 10.05 19.56 0.02
C LEU A 76 9.16 20.41 -0.89
N PRO A 77 8.20 19.78 -1.59
CA PRO A 77 7.14 20.50 -2.27
C PRO A 77 6.27 21.24 -1.24
N MET A 78 5.93 22.49 -1.50
CA MET A 78 5.18 23.33 -0.56
C MET A 78 4.50 24.53 -1.21
N VAL A 79 3.52 25.09 -0.51
CA VAL A 79 2.93 26.40 -0.75
C VAL A 79 3.35 27.31 0.40
N ALA A 80 4.02 28.42 0.10
CA ALA A 80 4.32 29.47 1.07
C ALA A 80 3.20 30.52 1.02
N ALA A 81 2.30 30.46 2.01
CA ALA A 81 1.23 31.43 2.15
C ALA A 81 1.80 32.80 2.50
N PHE A 82 2.63 32.86 3.55
CA PHE A 82 3.43 34.02 3.93
C PHE A 82 4.61 33.50 4.74
N TRP A 83 5.60 32.93 4.06
CA TRP A 83 6.69 32.21 4.73
C TRP A 83 7.76 33.17 5.25
N ASP A 84 7.82 33.31 6.56
CA ASP A 84 8.84 34.01 7.35
C ASP A 84 8.69 33.60 8.83
N ASP A 85 9.73 33.80 9.65
CA ASP A 85 9.83 33.26 11.03
C ASP A 85 8.76 33.87 11.96
N ALA A 86 7.78 33.06 12.38
CA ALA A 86 6.67 33.43 13.26
C ALA A 86 6.80 32.73 14.62
N ASP A 87 6.37 33.39 15.71
CA ASP A 87 6.66 32.90 17.06
C ASP A 87 5.44 32.93 18.00
N PHE A 88 4.70 31.82 18.09
CA PHE A 88 3.51 31.75 18.96
C PHE A 88 3.83 31.42 20.43
N SER A 89 5.11 31.41 20.83
CA SER A 89 5.55 30.96 22.16
C SER A 89 5.04 31.81 23.32
N GLN A 90 4.82 33.11 23.10
CA GLN A 90 4.40 34.05 24.16
C GLN A 90 2.87 34.15 24.36
N GLY A 91 2.10 33.26 23.75
CA GLY A 91 0.64 33.20 23.96
C GLY A 91 -0.18 34.16 23.10
N VAL A 92 0.44 34.83 22.13
CA VAL A 92 -0.21 35.70 21.14
C VAL A 92 -0.54 34.88 19.88
N GLY A 93 -1.69 35.17 19.25
CA GLY A 93 -2.13 34.53 18.00
C GLY A 93 -2.59 33.07 18.16
N THR A 94 -3.22 32.56 17.10
CA THR A 94 -3.69 31.16 16.96
C THR A 94 -3.74 30.78 15.48
N THR A 95 -3.55 29.50 15.16
CA THR A 95 -3.86 29.00 13.81
C THR A 95 -5.19 28.25 13.81
N TRP A 96 -5.99 28.44 12.76
CA TRP A 96 -7.29 27.81 12.58
C TRP A 96 -7.30 27.03 11.28
N TYR A 97 -7.95 25.88 11.25
CA TYR A 97 -8.11 25.11 10.03
C TYR A 97 -9.47 24.43 9.93
N GLN A 98 -9.90 24.18 8.70
CA GLN A 98 -11.09 23.39 8.41
C GLN A 98 -10.95 22.64 7.09
N GLU A 99 -11.21 21.33 7.13
CA GLU A 99 -11.25 20.45 5.97
C GLU A 99 -12.69 20.26 5.47
N TYR A 100 -12.87 20.28 4.16
CA TYR A 100 -14.15 20.11 3.48
C TYR A 100 -14.05 18.95 2.47
N PRO A 101 -14.40 17.72 2.87
CA PRO A 101 -14.51 16.59 1.94
C PRO A 101 -15.78 16.75 1.10
N THR A 102 -15.64 17.07 -0.18
CA THR A 102 -16.77 17.33 -1.10
C THR A 102 -17.05 16.17 -2.07
N LEU A 103 -16.38 15.04 -1.86
CA LEU A 103 -16.69 13.77 -2.53
C LEU A 103 -18.00 13.18 -1.96
N GLY A 104 -19.13 13.45 -2.62
CA GLY A 104 -20.44 12.87 -2.26
C GLY A 104 -21.26 13.66 -1.22
N SER A 105 -20.80 14.82 -0.76
CA SER A 105 -21.49 15.67 0.22
C SER A 105 -22.09 16.94 -0.41
N THR A 106 -23.04 17.57 0.30
CA THR A 106 -23.62 18.87 -0.09
C THR A 106 -22.59 19.98 0.02
N GLN A 107 -22.43 20.76 -1.06
CA GLN A 107 -21.39 21.79 -1.15
C GLN A 107 -21.61 22.92 -0.13
N ASN A 108 -20.60 23.13 0.72
CA ASN A 108 -20.52 24.23 1.67
C ASN A 108 -20.45 25.59 0.94
N ALA A 109 -21.03 26.64 1.53
CA ALA A 109 -21.06 27.99 0.96
C ALA A 109 -19.65 28.56 0.67
N LEU A 110 -18.66 28.26 1.52
CA LEU A 110 -17.27 28.65 1.30
C LEU A 110 -16.69 27.96 0.06
N VAL A 111 -16.93 26.65 -0.09
CA VAL A 111 -16.44 25.87 -1.24
C VAL A 111 -17.03 26.42 -2.54
N ARG A 112 -18.33 26.77 -2.55
CA ARG A 112 -18.98 27.38 -3.72
C ARG A 112 -18.38 28.74 -4.09
N ASP A 113 -18.00 29.56 -3.10
CA ASP A 113 -17.34 30.84 -3.36
C ASP A 113 -15.91 30.66 -3.88
N VAL A 114 -15.17 29.66 -3.36
CA VAL A 114 -13.84 29.27 -3.88
C VAL A 114 -13.95 28.82 -5.33
N GLU A 115 -14.90 27.94 -5.65
CA GLU A 115 -15.19 27.50 -7.03
C GLU A 115 -15.50 28.70 -7.93
N ALA A 116 -16.43 29.58 -7.51
CA ALA A 116 -16.80 30.77 -8.28
C ALA A 116 -15.62 31.72 -8.51
N LYS A 117 -14.72 31.89 -7.54
CA LYS A 117 -13.49 32.69 -7.70
C LYS A 117 -12.52 32.06 -8.70
N ILE A 118 -12.31 30.75 -8.63
CA ILE A 118 -11.45 30.03 -9.58
C ILE A 118 -12.03 30.13 -10.99
N GLU A 119 -13.32 29.87 -11.16
CA GLU A 119 -13.98 29.95 -12.47
C GLU A 119 -13.90 31.36 -13.05
N ARG A 120 -14.15 32.38 -12.23
CA ARG A 120 -14.10 33.78 -12.63
C ARG A 120 -12.69 34.24 -13.04
N TYR A 121 -11.68 33.88 -12.25
CA TYR A 121 -10.34 34.46 -12.38
C TYR A 121 -9.36 33.60 -13.15
N MET A 122 -9.44 32.28 -13.01
CA MET A 122 -8.61 31.32 -13.75
C MET A 122 -9.25 30.91 -15.09
N LYS A 123 -10.50 31.32 -15.35
CA LYS A 123 -11.25 31.05 -16.59
C LYS A 123 -11.29 29.55 -16.94
N THR A 124 -11.39 28.70 -15.91
CA THR A 124 -11.48 27.25 -16.04
C THR A 124 -12.68 26.76 -15.24
N SER A 125 -13.43 25.80 -15.78
CA SER A 125 -14.49 25.18 -14.99
C SER A 125 -13.87 24.34 -13.89
N TYR A 126 -14.43 24.46 -12.68
CA TYR A 126 -13.83 23.86 -11.51
C TYR A 126 -14.89 23.45 -10.48
N THR A 127 -14.81 22.21 -10.02
CA THR A 127 -15.69 21.69 -8.97
C THR A 127 -14.85 20.93 -7.96
N ALA A 128 -14.69 21.50 -6.77
CA ALA A 128 -13.84 20.94 -5.74
C ALA A 128 -14.37 19.57 -5.29
N LYS A 129 -13.44 18.61 -5.15
CA LYS A 129 -13.66 17.30 -4.51
C LYS A 129 -13.00 17.21 -3.13
N TRP A 130 -12.11 18.16 -2.84
CA TRP A 130 -11.49 18.34 -1.54
C TRP A 130 -10.99 19.78 -1.39
N THR A 131 -11.19 20.38 -0.21
CA THR A 131 -10.72 21.73 0.13
C THR A 131 -10.23 21.80 1.57
N LEU A 132 -9.10 22.48 1.81
CA LEU A 132 -8.58 22.83 3.13
C LEU A 132 -8.42 24.34 3.24
N LYS A 133 -8.97 24.93 4.31
CA LYS A 133 -8.75 26.32 4.69
C LYS A 133 -7.87 26.36 5.94
N VAL A 134 -6.84 27.21 5.91
CA VAL A 134 -5.95 27.52 7.04
C VAL A 134 -5.94 29.03 7.25
N THR A 135 -5.99 29.46 8.52
CA THR A 135 -5.89 30.86 8.93
C THR A 135 -4.79 30.98 9.97
N TRP A 136 -3.87 31.92 9.77
CA TRP A 136 -2.93 32.37 10.80
C TRP A 136 -3.50 33.67 11.36
N GLU A 137 -4.10 33.61 12.55
CA GLU A 137 -4.72 34.74 13.23
C GLU A 137 -3.71 35.37 14.18
N ASP A 138 -3.51 36.68 14.03
CA ASP A 138 -2.64 37.48 14.87
C ASP A 138 -1.24 36.85 15.06
N ALA A 139 -0.68 36.30 13.99
CA ALA A 139 0.64 35.70 13.98
C ALA A 139 1.70 36.77 14.32
N PRO A 140 2.47 36.62 15.41
CA PRO A 140 3.57 37.52 15.75
C PRO A 140 4.84 37.13 14.98
N ALA A 141 5.71 38.11 14.74
CA ALA A 141 7.02 37.86 14.12
C ALA A 141 8.03 37.40 15.16
N TYR A 142 8.98 36.56 14.79
CA TYR A 142 10.06 36.19 15.68
C TYR A 142 11.03 37.36 15.95
N PRO A 143 11.49 37.55 17.21
CA PRO A 143 11.01 36.90 18.42
C PRO A 143 9.72 37.58 18.94
N SER A 144 8.79 36.79 19.47
CA SER A 144 7.54 37.32 20.01
C SER A 144 7.70 37.90 21.42
N GLN A 145 6.83 38.84 21.76
CA GLN A 145 6.68 39.46 23.08
C GLN A 145 5.24 39.28 23.58
N GLN A 146 5.05 39.19 24.90
CA GLN A 146 3.72 39.00 25.53
C GLN A 146 2.66 40.06 25.15
N ASN A 147 3.08 41.24 24.67
CA ASN A 147 2.20 42.34 24.27
C ASN A 147 2.36 42.71 22.78
N ASP A 148 2.63 41.74 21.91
CA ASP A 148 2.74 42.02 20.47
C ASP A 148 1.42 42.55 19.88
N THR A 149 1.41 43.85 19.56
CA THR A 149 0.26 44.51 18.91
C THR A 149 0.41 44.60 17.39
N ARG A 150 1.57 44.23 16.84
CA ARG A 150 1.92 44.35 15.41
C ARG A 150 2.00 42.97 14.76
N THR A 151 0.87 42.28 14.76
CA THR A 151 0.68 40.92 14.23
C THR A 151 0.23 40.91 12.77
N ASN A 152 0.34 39.75 12.12
CA ASN A 152 -0.18 39.50 10.78
C ASN A 152 -1.37 38.53 10.83
N THR A 153 -2.39 38.79 10.02
CA THR A 153 -3.53 37.88 9.86
C THR A 153 -3.81 37.58 8.39
N TYR A 154 -3.74 36.29 8.02
CA TYR A 154 -3.87 35.82 6.64
C TYR A 154 -4.41 34.39 6.56
N GLN A 155 -4.83 33.98 5.36
CA GLN A 155 -5.42 32.67 5.07
C GLN A 155 -4.82 32.04 3.83
N ALA A 156 -4.79 30.72 3.82
CA ALA A 156 -4.56 29.91 2.63
C ALA A 156 -5.72 28.92 2.44
N VAL A 157 -6.20 28.79 1.21
CA VAL A 157 -7.18 27.76 0.82
C VAL A 157 -6.58 26.90 -0.26
N LEU A 158 -6.33 25.62 0.05
CA LEU A 158 -5.94 24.62 -0.94
C LEU A 158 -7.19 23.87 -1.39
N THR A 159 -7.31 23.63 -2.70
CA THR A 159 -8.47 22.93 -3.25
C THR A 159 -8.09 22.12 -4.47
N THR A 160 -8.70 20.94 -4.63
CA THR A 160 -8.52 20.11 -5.84
C THR A 160 -9.84 19.46 -6.29
N ASP A 161 -10.01 19.35 -7.61
CA ASP A 161 -11.06 18.52 -8.23
C ASP A 161 -10.58 17.07 -8.49
N GLY A 162 -9.33 16.77 -8.10
CA GLY A 162 -8.59 15.52 -8.31
C GLY A 162 -7.62 15.56 -9.51
N ASN A 163 -7.86 16.39 -10.52
CA ASN A 163 -6.99 16.57 -11.68
C ASN A 163 -6.26 17.93 -11.64
N GLN A 164 -6.99 18.99 -11.33
CA GLN A 164 -6.53 20.37 -11.14
C GLN A 164 -6.49 20.72 -9.66
N SER A 165 -5.58 21.61 -9.30
CA SER A 165 -5.34 22.03 -7.92
C SER A 165 -4.98 23.51 -7.85
N PHE A 166 -5.47 24.18 -6.82
CA PHE A 166 -5.28 25.62 -6.62
C PHE A 166 -4.95 25.95 -5.17
N ALA A 167 -4.17 27.02 -4.98
CA ALA A 167 -4.02 27.72 -3.71
C ALA A 167 -4.56 29.14 -3.83
N LEU A 168 -5.43 29.54 -2.92
CA LEU A 168 -5.86 30.92 -2.76
C LEU A 168 -5.22 31.48 -1.48
N LEU A 169 -4.43 32.54 -1.63
CA LEU A 169 -3.80 33.23 -0.50
C LEU A 169 -4.54 34.54 -0.26
N LEU A 170 -5.12 34.70 0.93
CA LEU A 170 -5.92 35.86 1.31
C LEU A 170 -5.28 36.59 2.48
N TYR A 171 -5.29 37.91 2.46
CA TYR A 171 -4.65 38.74 3.47
C TYR A 171 -5.67 39.73 4.04
N GLN A 172 -5.69 39.89 5.36
CA GLN A 172 -6.61 40.82 6.01
C GLN A 172 -6.20 42.26 5.68
N ASP A 173 -7.15 43.05 5.18
CA ASP A 173 -6.95 44.46 4.87
C ASP A 173 -6.57 45.23 6.14
N GLY A 174 -5.37 45.83 6.16
CA GLY A 174 -4.79 46.47 7.34
C GLY A 174 -4.32 45.50 8.43
N GLY A 175 -4.45 44.19 8.22
CA GLY A 175 -4.08 43.14 9.16
C GLY A 175 -2.64 42.65 9.04
N MET A 176 -1.88 43.06 8.01
CA MET A 176 -0.46 42.72 7.87
C MET A 176 0.41 43.81 8.49
N ARG A 177 0.66 43.74 9.80
CA ARG A 177 1.23 44.84 10.60
C ARG A 177 2.66 44.60 11.10
N TRP A 178 3.30 43.48 10.75
CA TRP A 178 4.69 43.21 11.14
C TRP A 178 5.61 44.39 10.85
N ASP A 179 6.49 44.70 11.80
CA ASP A 179 7.48 45.77 11.68
C ASP A 179 8.76 45.23 11.00
N PHE A 180 8.75 45.21 9.67
CA PHE A 180 9.86 44.71 8.85
C PHE A 180 11.21 45.41 9.12
N THR A 181 11.21 46.57 9.78
CA THR A 181 12.46 47.28 10.11
C THR A 181 13.22 46.61 11.25
N LYS A 182 12.50 45.92 12.14
CA LYS A 182 13.04 45.22 13.31
C LYS A 182 13.41 43.76 13.05
N LEU A 183 12.93 43.19 11.94
CA LEU A 183 13.25 41.81 11.56
C LEU A 183 14.73 41.68 11.19
N ALA A 184 15.35 40.61 11.70
CA ALA A 184 16.76 40.31 11.47
C ALA A 184 17.03 39.90 10.02
N ALA A 185 16.15 39.08 9.44
CA ALA A 185 16.09 38.82 8.02
C ALA A 185 14.80 39.42 7.45
N ARG A 186 14.87 39.87 6.19
CA ARG A 186 13.74 40.51 5.49
C ARG A 186 13.45 39.74 4.22
N ASN A 187 13.27 38.42 4.30
CA ASN A 187 13.22 37.49 3.17
C ASN A 187 11.89 36.74 3.05
N VAL A 188 10.79 37.34 3.53
CA VAL A 188 9.44 36.78 3.33
C VAL A 188 9.22 36.26 1.91
N LEU A 189 8.70 35.03 1.83
CA LEU A 189 8.45 34.31 0.59
C LEU A 189 6.96 34.00 0.45
N ILE A 190 6.41 34.29 -0.73
CA ILE A 190 5.03 33.99 -1.09
C ILE A 190 5.08 33.28 -2.45
N GLY A 191 4.38 32.16 -2.58
CA GLY A 191 4.36 31.37 -3.81
C GLY A 191 4.27 29.88 -3.55
N PHE A 192 4.75 29.06 -4.47
CA PHE A 192 4.81 27.61 -4.28
C PHE A 192 5.96 26.97 -5.06
N SER A 193 6.32 25.75 -4.65
CA SER A 193 7.19 24.86 -5.39
C SER A 193 6.69 23.42 -5.32
N SER A 194 6.73 22.72 -6.45
CA SER A 194 6.43 21.29 -6.53
C SER A 194 7.63 20.38 -6.30
N GLY A 195 8.85 20.92 -6.19
CA GLY A 195 10.10 20.14 -6.13
C GLY A 195 10.47 19.40 -7.43
N ASP A 196 9.59 19.36 -8.45
CA ASP A 196 9.78 18.62 -9.71
C ASP A 196 9.96 19.50 -10.96
N GLY A 197 10.28 20.77 -10.72
CA GLY A 197 10.62 21.78 -11.71
C GLY A 197 9.53 22.82 -11.93
N TYR A 198 8.42 22.74 -11.19
CA TYR A 198 7.30 23.68 -11.28
C TYR A 198 7.21 24.53 -10.01
N ALA A 199 7.47 25.82 -10.15
CA ALA A 199 7.39 26.76 -9.04
C ALA A 199 7.00 28.14 -9.55
N GLU A 200 6.37 28.91 -8.67
CA GLU A 200 6.05 30.29 -8.92
C GLU A 200 6.38 31.11 -7.68
N ASN A 201 7.14 32.18 -7.89
CA ASN A 201 7.44 33.17 -6.87
C ASN A 201 6.55 34.38 -7.08
N ASN A 202 5.91 34.86 -6.02
CA ASN A 202 5.19 36.11 -6.07
C ASN A 202 6.15 37.27 -6.37
N GLU A 203 5.79 38.17 -7.27
CA GLU A 203 6.65 39.30 -7.64
C GLU A 203 7.00 40.24 -6.50
N LEU A 204 6.21 40.22 -5.42
CA LEU A 204 6.52 40.96 -4.20
C LEU A 204 7.88 40.59 -3.63
N ILE A 205 8.39 39.39 -3.85
CA ILE A 205 9.71 39.01 -3.32
C ILE A 205 10.84 39.87 -3.90
N GLN A 206 10.65 40.44 -5.09
CA GLN A 206 11.62 41.35 -5.73
C GLN A 206 11.43 42.82 -5.33
N LYS A 207 10.35 43.14 -4.60
CA LYS A 207 10.06 44.50 -4.13
C LYS A 207 10.77 44.79 -2.80
N PRO A 208 10.96 46.08 -2.45
CA PRO A 208 11.50 46.46 -1.14
C PRO A 208 10.67 45.92 0.04
N PRO A 209 11.28 45.69 1.22
CA PRO A 209 10.60 45.23 2.44
C PRO A 209 9.28 45.94 2.75
N ALA A 210 9.24 47.27 2.61
CA ALA A 210 8.04 48.06 2.87
C ALA A 210 6.81 47.67 2.04
N VAL A 211 7.01 47.08 0.86
CA VAL A 211 5.95 46.66 -0.06
C VAL A 211 5.65 45.17 0.14
N LYS A 212 6.67 44.32 0.25
CA LYS A 212 6.47 42.88 0.29
C LYS A 212 5.88 42.34 1.60
N TYR A 213 6.05 43.06 2.71
CA TYR A 213 5.37 42.76 3.98
C TYR A 213 3.95 43.37 4.07
N ARG A 214 3.45 43.98 2.98
CA ARG A 214 2.10 44.55 2.89
C ARG A 214 1.31 43.99 1.70
N PRO A 215 1.16 42.65 1.60
CA PRO A 215 0.39 42.04 0.52
C PRO A 215 -1.08 42.50 0.54
N ASP A 216 -1.65 42.77 1.71
CA ASP A 216 -3.00 43.30 1.86
C ASP A 216 -3.26 44.64 1.12
N GLN A 217 -2.24 45.46 0.91
CA GLN A 217 -2.38 46.80 0.31
C GLN A 217 -2.30 46.80 -1.22
N LEU A 218 -1.99 45.67 -1.84
CA LEU A 218 -1.69 45.57 -3.26
C LEU A 218 -2.86 44.95 -4.03
N TYR A 219 -3.08 45.49 -5.22
CA TYR A 219 -3.99 44.90 -6.19
C TYR A 219 -3.27 43.77 -6.93
N CYS A 220 -3.93 42.63 -7.05
CA CYS A 220 -3.48 41.58 -7.96
C CYS A 220 -3.55 42.11 -9.40
N TRP A 221 -2.41 42.45 -10.00
CA TRP A 221 -2.33 43.03 -11.34
C TRP A 221 -2.49 41.99 -12.46
N LEU A 222 -2.40 40.70 -12.12
CA LEU A 222 -2.58 39.55 -13.02
C LEU A 222 -4.05 39.21 -13.30
N VAL A 223 -5.01 39.93 -12.70
CA VAL A 223 -6.44 39.62 -12.81
C VAL A 223 -7.24 40.90 -13.11
N ALA A 224 -7.83 40.99 -14.32
CA ALA A 224 -8.74 42.06 -14.72
C ALA A 224 -10.21 41.56 -14.72
N PRO A 225 -11.21 42.36 -14.27
CA PRO A 225 -11.12 43.76 -13.84
C PRO A 225 -10.70 43.90 -12.35
N PRO A 226 -10.27 45.11 -11.95
CA PRO A 226 -9.70 45.38 -10.63
C PRO A 226 -10.76 45.27 -9.54
N GLY A 227 -10.49 44.58 -8.44
CA GLY A 227 -11.47 44.53 -7.36
C GLY A 227 -11.08 43.90 -6.03
N LEU A 228 -10.06 43.04 -5.97
CA LEU A 228 -9.71 42.36 -4.72
C LEU A 228 -8.26 42.66 -4.36
N ARG A 229 -8.09 43.49 -3.32
CA ARG A 229 -6.80 43.67 -2.63
C ARG A 229 -6.53 42.46 -1.74
N GLY A 230 -5.26 42.06 -1.65
CA GLY A 230 -4.84 40.98 -0.76
C GLY A 230 -5.35 39.58 -1.14
N LEU A 231 -5.53 39.27 -2.43
CA LEU A 231 -5.88 37.93 -2.92
C LEU A 231 -4.93 37.49 -4.05
N TRP A 232 -4.36 36.30 -3.91
CA TRP A 232 -3.59 35.62 -4.97
C TRP A 232 -4.15 34.22 -5.20
N ILE A 233 -4.17 33.79 -6.46
CA ILE A 233 -4.63 32.45 -6.85
C ILE A 233 -3.53 31.81 -7.69
N TYR A 234 -3.01 30.68 -7.22
CA TYR A 234 -2.00 29.89 -7.91
C TYR A 234 -2.62 28.60 -8.42
N LYS A 235 -2.29 28.23 -9.66
CA LYS A 235 -2.52 26.89 -10.18
C LYS A 235 -1.33 26.01 -9.79
N LEU A 236 -1.59 24.91 -9.08
CA LEU A 236 -0.55 24.10 -8.47
C LEU A 236 -0.20 22.85 -9.31
N ASP A 237 -1.11 22.37 -10.14
CA ASP A 237 -0.84 21.30 -11.08
C ASP A 237 -0.14 21.83 -12.33
N SER A 238 0.92 21.14 -12.77
CA SER A 238 1.64 21.49 -13.99
C SER A 238 1.00 20.89 -15.24
N HIS A 239 0.33 19.74 -15.12
CA HIS A 239 -0.27 19.00 -16.23
C HIS A 239 -1.54 18.26 -15.79
N PRO A 240 -2.60 18.23 -16.62
CA PRO A 240 -3.76 17.39 -16.37
C PRO A 240 -3.34 15.92 -16.35
N ARG A 241 -3.71 15.21 -15.30
CA ARG A 241 -3.41 13.79 -15.10
C ARG A 241 -4.68 13.03 -14.82
N VAL A 242 -4.69 11.74 -15.14
CA VAL A 242 -5.80 10.86 -14.74
C VAL A 242 -5.62 10.49 -13.27
N ASN A 243 -6.55 10.93 -12.42
CA ASN A 243 -6.60 10.50 -11.04
C ASN A 243 -7.42 9.20 -10.91
N TYR A 244 -6.74 8.05 -11.02
CA TYR A 244 -7.37 6.74 -10.88
C TYR A 244 -8.00 6.50 -9.51
N ARG A 245 -7.50 7.17 -8.45
CA ARG A 245 -8.06 7.12 -7.10
C ARG A 245 -9.44 7.76 -7.07
N LEU A 246 -9.56 8.96 -7.65
CA LEU A 246 -10.86 9.63 -7.83
C LEU A 246 -11.81 8.80 -8.70
N ARG A 247 -11.34 8.24 -9.81
CA ARG A 247 -12.20 7.41 -10.68
C ARG A 247 -12.73 6.17 -9.95
N CYS A 248 -11.86 5.48 -9.22
CA CYS A 248 -12.23 4.34 -8.38
C CYS A 248 -13.27 4.73 -7.32
N LEU A 249 -13.01 5.77 -6.52
CA LEU A 249 -13.91 6.21 -5.46
C LEU A 249 -15.26 6.70 -6.01
N THR A 250 -15.27 7.40 -7.14
CA THR A 250 -16.50 7.84 -7.81
C THR A 250 -17.32 6.65 -8.29
N TRP A 251 -16.66 5.64 -8.87
CA TRP A 251 -17.33 4.42 -9.29
C TRP A 251 -17.91 3.67 -8.08
N LEU A 252 -17.13 3.50 -7.01
CA LEU A 252 -17.56 2.84 -5.77
C LEU A 252 -18.79 3.49 -5.14
N ALA A 253 -18.82 4.83 -5.07
CA ALA A 253 -19.95 5.59 -4.52
C ALA A 253 -21.22 5.47 -5.37
N ALA A 254 -21.09 5.28 -6.68
CA ALA A 254 -22.21 5.09 -7.59
C ALA A 254 -22.73 3.64 -7.64
N GLN A 255 -21.96 2.67 -7.14
CA GLN A 255 -22.35 1.26 -7.24
C GLN A 255 -23.38 0.85 -6.16
N PRO A 256 -24.45 0.16 -6.56
CA PRO A 256 -25.42 -0.37 -5.61
C PRO A 256 -24.82 -1.55 -4.82
N GLU A 257 -25.48 -1.93 -3.73
CA GLU A 257 -25.09 -3.11 -2.93
C GLU A 257 -25.24 -4.41 -3.74
N PRO A 258 -24.37 -5.42 -3.55
CA PRO A 258 -24.42 -6.69 -4.28
C PRO A 258 -25.81 -7.34 -4.31
N SER A 259 -26.48 -7.37 -3.16
CA SER A 259 -27.81 -7.97 -2.97
C SER A 259 -28.89 -7.42 -3.91
N SER A 260 -28.73 -6.19 -4.40
CA SER A 260 -29.69 -5.57 -5.32
C SER A 260 -29.64 -6.10 -6.75
N TRP A 261 -28.50 -6.68 -7.18
CA TRP A 261 -28.31 -7.16 -8.55
C TRP A 261 -27.96 -8.65 -8.64
N ASN A 262 -27.46 -9.26 -7.57
CA ASN A 262 -27.10 -10.69 -7.55
C ASN A 262 -28.14 -11.60 -6.87
N GLY A 263 -29.17 -11.05 -6.22
CA GLY A 263 -30.10 -11.83 -5.39
C GLY A 263 -30.93 -12.89 -6.12
N GLU A 264 -31.05 -12.80 -7.46
CA GLU A 264 -31.74 -13.80 -8.29
C GLU A 264 -30.79 -14.72 -9.08
N LEU A 265 -29.47 -14.60 -8.87
CA LEU A 265 -28.48 -15.42 -9.57
C LEU A 265 -28.24 -16.73 -8.83
N LEU A 266 -28.25 -17.83 -9.57
CA LEU A 266 -27.79 -19.12 -9.04
C LEU A 266 -26.25 -19.08 -8.89
N PRO A 267 -25.70 -19.70 -7.83
CA PRO A 267 -24.25 -19.87 -7.68
C PRO A 267 -23.63 -20.60 -8.87
N CYS A 268 -22.36 -20.37 -9.16
CA CYS A 268 -21.69 -21.01 -10.30
C CYS A 268 -21.42 -22.50 -10.01
N PRO A 269 -21.54 -23.42 -10.99
CA PRO A 269 -21.07 -24.79 -10.81
C PRO A 269 -19.55 -24.85 -10.59
N CYS A 270 -19.06 -25.81 -9.81
CA CYS A 270 -17.64 -25.90 -9.46
C CYS A 270 -16.75 -26.46 -10.58
N SER A 271 -17.32 -26.94 -11.69
CA SER A 271 -16.58 -27.44 -12.84
C SER A 271 -17.34 -27.19 -14.14
N ARG A 272 -16.59 -27.20 -15.24
CA ARG A 272 -17.18 -27.11 -16.59
C ARG A 272 -18.19 -28.23 -16.85
N SER A 273 -17.84 -29.46 -16.45
CA SER A 273 -18.70 -30.63 -16.68
C SER A 273 -20.01 -30.54 -15.89
N GLN A 274 -19.99 -30.00 -14.67
CA GLN A 274 -21.23 -29.71 -13.93
C GLN A 274 -22.08 -28.66 -14.67
N ALA A 275 -21.48 -27.59 -15.17
CA ALA A 275 -22.21 -26.56 -15.90
C ALA A 275 -22.79 -27.03 -17.24
N GLU A 276 -22.16 -28.01 -17.90
CA GLU A 276 -22.66 -28.62 -19.14
C GLU A 276 -23.82 -29.60 -18.88
N LEU A 277 -23.86 -30.24 -17.71
CA LEU A 277 -24.86 -31.24 -17.35
C LEU A 277 -26.05 -30.68 -16.56
N ASP A 278 -25.86 -29.57 -15.83
CA ASP A 278 -26.93 -28.93 -15.06
C ASP A 278 -27.81 -28.09 -16.02
N PRO A 279 -29.07 -28.50 -16.27
CA PRO A 279 -29.92 -27.90 -17.29
C PRO A 279 -30.32 -26.45 -16.97
N ARG A 280 -30.06 -25.96 -15.75
CA ARG A 280 -30.24 -24.56 -15.34
C ARG A 280 -29.16 -23.64 -15.93
N TYR A 281 -28.03 -24.18 -16.38
CA TYR A 281 -26.90 -23.43 -16.97
C TYR A 281 -26.77 -23.71 -18.47
N ARG A 282 -26.14 -22.78 -19.21
CA ARG A 282 -25.96 -22.89 -20.66
C ARG A 282 -24.63 -22.30 -21.09
N GLN A 283 -23.95 -22.94 -22.05
CA GLN A 283 -22.79 -22.34 -22.71
C GLN A 283 -23.22 -21.25 -23.70
N SER A 284 -22.48 -20.14 -23.73
CA SER A 284 -22.66 -19.02 -24.67
C SER A 284 -21.42 -18.87 -25.54
N ARG A 285 -21.53 -18.29 -26.74
CA ARG A 285 -20.38 -17.98 -27.62
C ARG A 285 -19.37 -16.96 -27.06
N GLY A 286 -19.65 -16.34 -25.90
CA GLY A 286 -18.70 -15.52 -25.14
C GLY A 286 -17.88 -16.33 -24.13
N VAL A 287 -16.80 -15.77 -23.60
CA VAL A 287 -15.93 -16.44 -22.61
C VAL A 287 -16.77 -16.86 -21.38
N GLY A 288 -16.89 -18.18 -21.14
CA GLY A 288 -17.51 -18.77 -19.95
C GLY A 288 -18.86 -19.46 -20.18
N CYS A 289 -19.24 -20.35 -19.25
CA CYS A 289 -20.65 -20.81 -19.15
C CYS A 289 -21.52 -19.59 -18.77
N THR A 290 -22.83 -19.60 -18.99
CA THR A 290 -23.71 -18.49 -18.60
C THR A 290 -24.87 -18.96 -17.76
N CYS A 291 -25.20 -18.20 -16.71
CA CYS A 291 -26.45 -18.36 -15.95
C CYS A 291 -27.59 -17.66 -16.70
N VAL A 292 -28.77 -18.28 -16.76
CA VAL A 292 -29.98 -17.66 -17.32
C VAL A 292 -30.90 -17.28 -16.16
N GLY A 293 -30.99 -15.99 -15.87
CA GLY A 293 -31.93 -15.46 -14.87
C GLY A 293 -33.32 -15.17 -15.45
N LYS A 294 -34.26 -14.76 -14.59
CA LYS A 294 -35.60 -14.34 -14.99
C LYS A 294 -35.53 -13.26 -16.09
N GLY A 295 -36.29 -13.45 -17.17
CA GLY A 295 -36.33 -12.53 -18.32
C GLY A 295 -35.26 -12.77 -19.40
N GLY A 296 -34.48 -13.85 -19.35
CA GLY A 296 -33.49 -14.16 -20.37
C GLY A 296 -32.18 -13.37 -20.24
N ALA A 297 -31.95 -12.74 -19.09
CA ALA A 297 -30.69 -12.08 -18.76
C ALA A 297 -29.56 -13.12 -18.65
N ARG A 298 -28.45 -12.87 -19.35
CA ARG A 298 -27.27 -13.73 -19.44
C ARG A 298 -26.16 -13.17 -18.58
N TRP A 299 -25.47 -14.03 -17.84
CA TRP A 299 -24.35 -13.65 -16.98
C TRP A 299 -23.21 -14.65 -17.14
N PRO A 300 -21.95 -14.21 -17.36
CA PRO A 300 -20.83 -15.12 -17.45
C PRO A 300 -20.55 -15.80 -16.10
N VAL A 301 -20.39 -17.12 -16.17
CA VAL A 301 -19.89 -18.04 -15.15
C VAL A 301 -18.38 -18.04 -15.28
N ALA A 302 -17.68 -17.68 -14.20
CA ALA A 302 -16.28 -18.04 -14.05
C ALA A 302 -16.21 -19.57 -13.88
N VAL A 303 -15.76 -20.26 -14.93
CA VAL A 303 -15.59 -21.71 -14.90
C VAL A 303 -14.26 -21.99 -14.20
N ALA A 304 -14.30 -22.64 -13.03
CA ALA A 304 -13.11 -23.22 -12.44
C ALA A 304 -12.57 -24.33 -13.37
N GLY A 305 -11.32 -24.19 -13.82
CA GLY A 305 -10.63 -25.22 -14.61
C GLY A 305 -9.70 -24.73 -15.70
N SER A 306 -9.80 -23.47 -16.16
CA SER A 306 -8.70 -22.81 -16.89
C SER A 306 -8.96 -21.32 -17.03
N VAL A 307 -7.89 -20.55 -16.81
CA VAL A 307 -7.71 -19.11 -17.07
C VAL A 307 -8.03 -18.17 -15.90
N SER A 308 -6.95 -17.52 -15.47
CA SER A 308 -6.84 -16.15 -14.98
C SER A 308 -7.99 -15.61 -14.13
N GLU A 309 -7.70 -15.46 -12.85
CA GLU A 309 -8.47 -14.66 -11.91
C GLU A 309 -8.59 -13.21 -12.37
N GLY A 310 -9.69 -12.93 -13.07
CA GLY A 310 -10.23 -11.59 -13.25
C GLY A 310 -11.50 -11.43 -12.41
N PRO A 311 -11.85 -10.21 -11.97
CA PRO A 311 -13.18 -9.96 -11.43
C PRO A 311 -14.23 -10.27 -12.48
N GLY A 312 -15.40 -10.73 -12.04
CA GLY A 312 -16.53 -11.03 -12.93
C GLY A 312 -16.86 -9.84 -13.82
N SER A 313 -16.47 -9.93 -15.09
CA SER A 313 -16.84 -8.95 -16.10
C SER A 313 -18.28 -9.21 -16.51
N LEU A 314 -19.19 -8.25 -16.27
CA LEU A 314 -20.52 -8.25 -16.89
C LEU A 314 -20.37 -8.29 -18.42
N SER A 315 -20.87 -9.34 -19.07
CA SER A 315 -21.29 -9.24 -20.46
C SER A 315 -22.81 -9.29 -20.49
N SER A 316 -23.44 -8.14 -20.22
CA SER A 316 -24.88 -7.95 -20.39
C SER A 316 -25.17 -7.47 -21.81
N THR A 317 -26.13 -8.12 -22.46
CA THR A 317 -26.64 -7.90 -23.82
C THR A 317 -27.38 -6.57 -23.99
N ARG A 318 -26.68 -5.43 -23.84
CA ARG A 318 -27.04 -4.13 -24.43
C ARG A 318 -25.97 -3.69 -25.44
N PRO A 319 -26.32 -2.91 -26.48
CA PRO A 319 -25.38 -2.52 -27.54
C PRO A 319 -24.13 -1.84 -26.96
N PRO A 320 -22.98 -1.93 -27.65
CA PRO A 320 -21.66 -1.59 -27.11
C PRO A 320 -21.58 -0.10 -26.82
N SER A 321 -21.71 0.25 -25.55
CA SER A 321 -21.33 1.57 -25.03
C SER A 321 -20.93 1.54 -23.55
N SER A 322 -21.04 0.40 -22.84
CA SER A 322 -20.80 0.33 -21.38
C SER A 322 -19.99 -0.88 -20.87
N ALA A 323 -19.48 -1.76 -21.76
CA ALA A 323 -18.67 -2.92 -21.37
C ALA A 323 -17.25 -2.54 -20.85
N ASP A 324 -16.80 -1.31 -21.07
CA ASP A 324 -15.50 -0.84 -20.58
C ASP A 324 -15.50 -0.47 -19.09
N GLY A 325 -16.63 0.01 -18.52
CA GLY A 325 -16.62 0.69 -17.23
C GLY A 325 -16.23 -0.15 -16.00
N GLU A 326 -16.53 -1.45 -15.97
CA GLU A 326 -16.20 -2.32 -14.83
C GLU A 326 -14.77 -2.86 -14.89
N LEU A 327 -14.31 -3.24 -16.09
CA LEU A 327 -12.91 -3.62 -16.32
C LEU A 327 -11.99 -2.44 -16.07
N GLU A 328 -12.40 -1.26 -16.52
CA GLU A 328 -11.74 0.00 -16.19
C GLU A 328 -11.75 0.25 -14.68
N ALA A 329 -12.88 0.07 -13.99
CA ALA A 329 -12.94 0.26 -12.54
C ALA A 329 -12.01 -0.70 -11.78
N PHE A 330 -11.92 -1.96 -12.20
CA PHE A 330 -10.95 -2.90 -11.62
C PHE A 330 -9.51 -2.47 -11.88
N ASP A 331 -9.17 -2.10 -13.13
CA ASP A 331 -7.85 -1.58 -13.48
C ASP A 331 -7.50 -0.35 -12.63
N TRP A 332 -8.44 0.59 -12.48
CA TRP A 332 -8.26 1.78 -11.64
C TRP A 332 -8.04 1.39 -10.16
N CYS A 333 -8.98 0.66 -9.55
CA CYS A 333 -8.98 0.37 -8.12
C CYS A 333 -7.88 -0.60 -7.67
N CYS A 334 -7.61 -1.65 -8.45
CA CYS A 334 -6.77 -2.77 -8.05
C CYS A 334 -5.37 -2.73 -8.65
N GLN A 335 -5.20 -2.22 -9.87
CA GLN A 335 -3.91 -2.26 -10.57
C GLN A 335 -3.18 -0.91 -10.52
N ARG A 336 -3.86 0.18 -10.88
CA ARG A 336 -3.21 1.50 -11.07
C ARG A 336 -3.05 2.31 -9.80
N VAL A 337 -3.98 2.23 -8.86
CA VAL A 337 -3.89 3.01 -7.61
C VAL A 337 -2.84 2.42 -6.67
N GLY A 338 -2.60 1.11 -6.72
CA GLY A 338 -1.58 0.45 -5.89
C GLY A 338 -1.88 0.46 -4.39
N LYS A 339 -3.12 0.78 -3.97
CA LYS A 339 -3.57 0.72 -2.57
C LYS A 339 -4.53 -0.48 -2.39
N PRO A 340 -4.13 -1.54 -1.66
CA PRO A 340 -4.94 -2.76 -1.50
C PRO A 340 -6.36 -2.54 -0.97
N LEU A 341 -6.54 -1.54 -0.10
CA LEU A 341 -7.84 -1.21 0.49
C LEU A 341 -8.90 -0.86 -0.57
N LEU A 342 -8.51 -0.18 -1.65
CA LEU A 342 -9.45 0.17 -2.72
C LEU A 342 -9.83 -1.03 -3.57
N CYS A 343 -8.93 -1.99 -3.73
CA CYS A 343 -9.26 -3.26 -4.37
C CYS A 343 -10.21 -4.11 -3.51
N THR A 344 -10.03 -4.06 -2.19
CA THR A 344 -10.94 -4.73 -1.24
C THR A 344 -12.34 -4.13 -1.32
N ARG A 345 -12.46 -2.79 -1.29
CA ARG A 345 -13.74 -2.09 -1.49
C ARG A 345 -14.38 -2.37 -2.85
N PHE A 346 -13.56 -2.53 -3.90
CA PHE A 346 -14.07 -2.98 -5.21
C PHE A 346 -14.65 -4.39 -5.12
N ALA A 347 -13.95 -5.32 -4.47
CA ALA A 347 -14.43 -6.69 -4.28
C ALA A 347 -15.70 -6.77 -3.41
N GLU A 348 -15.93 -5.84 -2.49
CA GLU A 348 -17.19 -5.73 -1.75
C GLU A 348 -18.36 -5.37 -2.68
N LYS A 349 -18.15 -4.47 -3.66
CA LYS A 349 -19.18 -4.07 -4.65
C LYS A 349 -19.33 -5.06 -5.81
N ARG A 350 -18.28 -5.80 -6.13
CA ARG A 350 -18.23 -6.86 -7.15
C ARG A 350 -17.54 -8.09 -6.58
N PRO A 351 -18.25 -8.88 -5.75
CA PRO A 351 -17.72 -10.13 -5.23
C PRO A 351 -17.30 -11.03 -6.38
N ARG A 352 -16.20 -11.76 -6.16
CA ARG A 352 -15.77 -12.77 -7.12
C ARG A 352 -16.83 -13.85 -7.22
N ALA A 353 -17.08 -14.32 -8.44
CA ALA A 353 -17.92 -15.48 -8.64
C ALA A 353 -17.23 -16.70 -7.99
N SER A 354 -17.93 -17.37 -7.09
CA SER A 354 -17.51 -18.62 -6.48
C SER A 354 -18.55 -19.69 -6.78
N CYS A 355 -18.15 -20.95 -6.62
CA CYS A 355 -19.10 -22.06 -6.59
C CYS A 355 -19.63 -22.37 -5.18
N GLU A 356 -19.32 -21.49 -4.21
CA GLU A 356 -19.84 -21.58 -2.86
C GLU A 356 -21.37 -21.43 -2.90
N GLY A 357 -22.07 -22.38 -2.30
CA GLY A 357 -23.54 -22.45 -2.34
C GLY A 357 -24.10 -23.11 -3.60
N TYR A 358 -23.28 -23.57 -4.55
CA TYR A 358 -23.79 -24.39 -5.65
C TYR A 358 -24.28 -25.74 -5.13
N VAL A 359 -25.58 -25.97 -5.32
CA VAL A 359 -26.23 -27.26 -5.02
C VAL A 359 -26.75 -27.82 -6.35
N PRO A 360 -26.28 -29.02 -6.77
CA PRO A 360 -26.77 -29.67 -7.99
C PRO A 360 -28.26 -30.00 -7.82
N PRO A 361 -29.07 -29.90 -8.88
CA PRO A 361 -30.48 -30.25 -8.79
C PRO A 361 -30.60 -31.77 -8.61
N ALA A 362 -31.50 -32.21 -7.74
CA ALA A 362 -31.75 -33.64 -7.54
C ALA A 362 -32.45 -34.23 -8.77
N PRO A 363 -31.87 -35.25 -9.39
CA PRO A 363 -32.46 -35.86 -10.57
C PRO A 363 -33.35 -37.05 -10.19
N GLY A 364 -34.54 -37.14 -10.79
CA GLY A 364 -35.39 -38.33 -10.82
C GLY A 364 -35.61 -38.75 -12.28
N ASP A 365 -35.75 -40.04 -12.54
CA ASP A 365 -35.78 -40.58 -13.91
C ASP A 365 -36.92 -41.57 -14.11
N ALA A 366 -37.51 -41.57 -15.30
CA ALA A 366 -38.45 -42.59 -15.74
C ALA A 366 -38.21 -42.94 -17.22
N PHE A 367 -37.91 -44.20 -17.50
CA PHE A 367 -37.37 -44.66 -18.78
C PHE A 367 -37.73 -46.14 -19.04
N GLY A 368 -37.46 -46.67 -20.24
CA GLY A 368 -37.75 -48.07 -20.55
C GLY A 368 -39.25 -48.39 -20.50
N ASP A 369 -39.62 -49.55 -19.95
CA ASP A 369 -40.95 -50.14 -20.10
C ASP A 369 -41.82 -50.27 -18.84
N PRO A 370 -42.15 -49.22 -18.07
CA PRO A 370 -41.34 -48.15 -17.54
C PRO A 370 -40.67 -48.55 -16.21
N HIS A 371 -39.40 -48.21 -16.10
CA HIS A 371 -38.63 -48.16 -14.85
C HIS A 371 -38.61 -46.75 -14.32
N ILE A 372 -38.56 -46.64 -13.00
CA ILE A 372 -38.57 -45.37 -12.27
C ILE A 372 -37.43 -45.38 -11.28
N THR A 373 -36.64 -44.30 -11.28
CA THR A 373 -35.64 -44.02 -10.24
C THR A 373 -36.08 -42.79 -9.46
N THR A 374 -36.36 -42.98 -8.17
CA THR A 374 -36.80 -41.92 -7.25
C THR A 374 -35.73 -40.84 -7.04
N LEU A 375 -36.13 -39.72 -6.44
CA LEU A 375 -35.22 -38.61 -6.15
C LEU A 375 -34.11 -39.00 -5.15
N ASP A 376 -34.35 -39.95 -4.24
CA ASP A 376 -33.32 -40.52 -3.35
C ASP A 376 -32.62 -41.77 -3.91
N GLY A 377 -32.97 -42.19 -5.13
CA GLY A 377 -32.19 -43.14 -5.93
C GLY A 377 -32.63 -44.60 -5.85
N LEU A 378 -33.84 -44.88 -5.36
CA LEU A 378 -34.44 -46.21 -5.45
C LEU A 378 -34.95 -46.47 -6.88
N THR A 379 -34.48 -47.55 -7.50
CA THR A 379 -34.94 -47.98 -8.83
C THR A 379 -35.93 -49.14 -8.73
N TYR A 380 -37.05 -49.05 -9.45
CA TYR A 380 -38.08 -50.10 -9.51
C TYR A 380 -38.86 -50.06 -10.84
N THR A 381 -39.58 -51.14 -11.14
CA THR A 381 -40.38 -51.29 -12.38
C THR A 381 -41.86 -51.09 -12.10
N PHE A 382 -42.54 -50.27 -12.90
CA PHE A 382 -43.98 -50.02 -12.76
C PHE A 382 -44.69 -49.96 -14.12
N ASN A 383 -45.26 -51.09 -14.52
CA ASN A 383 -45.99 -51.25 -15.79
C ASN A 383 -47.50 -50.94 -15.67
N GLY A 384 -47.85 -49.72 -15.28
CA GLY A 384 -49.24 -49.25 -15.29
C GLY A 384 -49.70 -48.86 -16.69
N LEU A 385 -50.94 -49.18 -17.07
CA LEU A 385 -51.58 -48.65 -18.29
C LEU A 385 -52.50 -47.48 -17.92
N GLY A 386 -52.18 -46.26 -18.35
CA GLY A 386 -52.96 -45.05 -18.07
C GLY A 386 -52.14 -43.77 -17.93
N ASP A 387 -52.75 -42.74 -17.34
CA ASP A 387 -52.07 -41.52 -16.92
C ASP A 387 -51.71 -41.63 -15.44
N PHE A 388 -50.48 -41.30 -15.07
CA PHE A 388 -49.99 -41.40 -13.69
C PHE A 388 -49.28 -40.13 -13.25
N VAL A 389 -49.46 -39.76 -11.98
CA VAL A 389 -48.72 -38.67 -11.34
C VAL A 389 -47.32 -39.17 -10.99
N LEU A 390 -46.32 -38.70 -11.71
CA LEU A 390 -44.92 -39.02 -11.44
C LEU A 390 -44.39 -38.22 -10.25
N LEU A 391 -44.74 -36.94 -10.17
CA LEU A 391 -44.24 -36.04 -9.14
C LEU A 391 -45.19 -34.87 -8.89
N MET A 392 -45.41 -34.58 -7.62
CA MET A 392 -45.95 -33.35 -7.09
C MET A 392 -44.90 -32.75 -6.16
N ALA A 393 -44.52 -31.49 -6.38
CA ALA A 393 -43.57 -30.78 -5.55
C ALA A 393 -44.09 -29.36 -5.27
N SER A 394 -44.04 -28.91 -4.03
CA SER A 394 -44.54 -27.57 -3.67
C SER A 394 -43.73 -26.91 -2.57
N ASP A 395 -43.52 -25.62 -2.66
CA ASP A 395 -42.95 -24.78 -1.60
C ASP A 395 -43.91 -23.62 -1.27
N ALA A 396 -43.46 -22.65 -0.46
CA ALA A 396 -44.29 -21.51 -0.04
C ALA A 396 -44.74 -20.58 -1.20
N ARG A 397 -44.11 -20.65 -2.38
CA ARG A 397 -44.32 -19.72 -3.50
C ARG A 397 -44.63 -20.40 -4.83
N THR A 398 -44.29 -21.68 -4.97
CA THR A 398 -44.29 -22.41 -6.24
C THR A 398 -44.83 -23.83 -6.09
N SER A 399 -45.49 -24.33 -7.13
CA SER A 399 -46.00 -25.70 -7.20
C SER A 399 -45.69 -26.30 -8.56
N PHE A 400 -45.31 -27.57 -8.59
CA PHE A 400 -44.91 -28.32 -9.77
C PHE A 400 -45.59 -29.69 -9.79
N ILE A 401 -46.13 -30.08 -10.93
CA ILE A 401 -46.75 -31.40 -11.17
C ILE A 401 -46.18 -31.97 -12.47
N LEU A 402 -45.77 -33.24 -12.45
CA LEU A 402 -45.36 -34.01 -13.63
C LEU A 402 -46.25 -35.26 -13.73
N GLN A 403 -46.88 -35.43 -14.88
CA GLN A 403 -47.68 -36.60 -15.23
C GLN A 403 -47.05 -37.33 -16.42
N GLY A 404 -47.14 -38.66 -16.41
CA GLY A 404 -46.71 -39.54 -17.49
C GLY A 404 -47.88 -40.34 -18.03
N ARG A 405 -48.02 -40.40 -19.36
CA ARG A 405 -49.00 -41.22 -20.07
C ARG A 405 -48.31 -42.45 -20.61
N THR A 406 -48.80 -43.61 -20.23
CA THR A 406 -48.33 -44.90 -20.73
C THR A 406 -49.32 -45.52 -21.73
N ALA A 407 -48.81 -46.28 -22.68
CA ALA A 407 -49.58 -47.10 -23.59
C ALA A 407 -49.01 -48.51 -23.65
N GLN A 408 -49.84 -49.48 -24.05
CA GLN A 408 -49.39 -50.86 -24.18
C GLN A 408 -48.34 -51.01 -25.29
N THR A 409 -47.28 -51.76 -25.01
CA THR A 409 -46.13 -51.95 -25.90
C THR A 409 -46.43 -52.99 -26.97
N GLY A 410 -46.99 -52.56 -28.10
CA GLY A 410 -47.38 -53.46 -29.18
C GLY A 410 -48.39 -54.51 -28.68
N THR A 411 -48.03 -55.79 -28.72
CA THR A 411 -48.83 -56.90 -28.17
C THR A 411 -48.30 -57.43 -26.83
N ALA A 412 -47.23 -56.85 -26.29
CA ALA A 412 -46.65 -57.26 -25.03
C ALA A 412 -47.58 -56.94 -23.85
N GLN A 413 -47.47 -57.71 -22.77
CA GLN A 413 -48.10 -57.39 -21.48
C GLN A 413 -47.20 -56.44 -20.67
N ALA A 414 -46.76 -55.37 -21.34
CA ALA A 414 -45.91 -54.31 -20.82
C ALA A 414 -46.37 -52.97 -21.40
N THR A 415 -45.90 -51.87 -20.82
CA THR A 415 -46.29 -50.51 -21.19
C THR A 415 -45.09 -49.60 -21.39
N ASN A 416 -45.20 -48.59 -22.25
CA ASN A 416 -44.16 -47.59 -22.46
C ASN A 416 -44.73 -46.18 -22.32
N PHE A 417 -43.89 -45.20 -21.93
CA PHE A 417 -44.29 -43.79 -21.94
C PHE A 417 -44.43 -43.27 -23.37
N VAL A 418 -45.58 -42.65 -23.65
CA VAL A 418 -45.90 -42.02 -24.96
C VAL A 418 -46.17 -40.53 -24.87
N ALA A 419 -46.40 -40.00 -23.67
CA ALA A 419 -46.43 -38.56 -23.43
C ALA A 419 -46.05 -38.21 -21.99
N PHE A 420 -45.56 -36.98 -21.79
CA PHE A 420 -45.37 -36.36 -20.48
C PHE A 420 -46.01 -34.97 -20.46
N ALA A 421 -46.59 -34.58 -19.34
CA ALA A 421 -47.12 -33.25 -19.14
C ALA A 421 -46.66 -32.67 -17.80
N ALA A 422 -46.15 -31.45 -17.82
CA ALA A 422 -45.63 -30.76 -16.65
C ALA A 422 -46.35 -29.42 -16.45
N GLN A 423 -46.85 -29.17 -15.24
CA GLN A 423 -47.43 -27.89 -14.84
C GLN A 423 -46.56 -27.24 -13.78
N TYR A 424 -46.23 -25.96 -13.99
CA TYR A 424 -45.52 -25.13 -13.02
C TYR A 424 -46.34 -23.88 -12.70
N ILE A 425 -46.59 -23.66 -11.42
CA ILE A 425 -47.32 -22.51 -10.89
C ILE A 425 -46.34 -21.65 -10.10
N SER A 426 -46.16 -20.41 -10.55
CA SER A 426 -45.47 -19.36 -9.79
C SER A 426 -46.32 -18.08 -9.77
N THR A 427 -45.87 -16.99 -10.37
CA THR A 427 -46.73 -15.82 -10.66
C THR A 427 -47.73 -16.12 -11.78
N ASN A 428 -47.34 -17.00 -12.71
CA ASN A 428 -48.18 -17.49 -13.80
C ASN A 428 -48.20 -19.02 -13.77
N THR A 429 -49.23 -19.62 -14.37
CA THR A 429 -49.29 -21.07 -14.60
C THR A 429 -48.81 -21.38 -16.01
N THR A 430 -47.89 -22.33 -16.14
CA THR A 430 -47.38 -22.81 -17.42
C THR A 430 -47.51 -24.32 -17.48
N VAL A 431 -48.11 -24.83 -18.55
CA VAL A 431 -48.21 -26.27 -18.84
C VAL A 431 -47.38 -26.58 -20.08
N VAL A 432 -46.54 -27.61 -20.02
CA VAL A 432 -45.75 -28.10 -21.14
C VAL A 432 -46.06 -29.58 -21.33
N GLU A 433 -46.40 -29.96 -22.56
CA GLU A 433 -46.72 -31.34 -22.93
C GLU A 433 -45.76 -31.80 -24.04
N TRP A 434 -45.18 -32.99 -23.86
CA TRP A 434 -44.35 -33.70 -24.82
C TRP A 434 -45.07 -34.98 -25.22
N THR A 435 -45.34 -35.15 -26.51
CA THR A 435 -46.07 -36.32 -27.02
C THR A 435 -45.28 -36.98 -28.13
N LEU A 436 -45.23 -38.31 -28.12
CA LEU A 436 -44.52 -39.10 -29.12
C LEU A 436 -45.29 -39.09 -30.44
N GLY A 437 -44.67 -38.56 -31.49
CA GLY A 437 -45.18 -38.53 -32.85
C GLY A 437 -45.04 -39.88 -33.56
N ARG A 438 -45.82 -40.06 -34.63
CA ARG A 438 -45.82 -41.31 -35.44
C ARG A 438 -44.47 -41.60 -36.12
N GLN A 439 -43.63 -40.58 -36.31
CA GLN A 439 -42.31 -40.73 -36.92
C GLN A 439 -41.19 -40.92 -35.87
N GLY A 440 -41.55 -41.06 -34.58
CA GLY A 440 -40.60 -41.14 -33.47
C GLY A 440 -40.05 -39.78 -33.02
N ASP A 441 -40.61 -38.68 -33.54
CA ASP A 441 -40.30 -37.31 -33.16
C ASP A 441 -41.13 -36.86 -31.94
N ILE A 442 -40.63 -35.88 -31.18
CA ILE A 442 -41.37 -35.33 -30.03
C ILE A 442 -42.15 -34.09 -30.45
N GLN A 443 -43.46 -34.15 -30.29
CA GLN A 443 -44.38 -33.01 -30.45
C GLN A 443 -44.48 -32.25 -29.13
N LEU A 444 -44.32 -30.92 -29.18
CA LEU A 444 -44.31 -30.06 -28.00
C LEU A 444 -45.47 -29.06 -28.01
N LEU A 445 -46.26 -29.05 -26.95
CA LEU A 445 -47.27 -28.03 -26.68
C LEU A 445 -46.89 -27.22 -25.44
N ILE A 446 -47.05 -25.91 -25.50
CA ILE A 446 -46.97 -25.02 -24.33
C ILE A 446 -48.31 -24.31 -24.19
N ASN A 447 -48.93 -24.44 -23.02
CA ASN A 447 -50.30 -23.97 -22.74
C ASN A 447 -51.27 -24.41 -23.86
N TYR A 448 -51.19 -25.69 -24.23
CA TYR A 448 -52.04 -26.35 -25.24
C TYR A 448 -51.88 -25.79 -26.67
N LYS A 449 -50.76 -25.12 -26.97
CA LYS A 449 -50.46 -24.59 -28.31
C LYS A 449 -49.13 -25.11 -28.83
N PRO A 450 -49.03 -25.43 -30.13
CA PRO A 450 -47.79 -25.91 -30.72
C PRO A 450 -46.70 -24.84 -30.73
N VAL A 451 -45.46 -25.26 -30.52
CA VAL A 451 -44.29 -24.40 -30.44
C VAL A 451 -43.54 -24.35 -31.77
N LEU A 452 -43.16 -23.15 -32.20
CA LEU A 452 -42.22 -22.95 -33.31
C LEU A 452 -40.86 -22.51 -32.77
N PHE A 453 -39.87 -23.38 -32.86
CA PHE A 453 -38.51 -23.09 -32.41
C PHE A 453 -37.81 -22.06 -33.31
N SER A 454 -37.02 -21.17 -32.71
CA SER A 454 -36.06 -20.32 -33.41
C SER A 454 -34.64 -20.78 -33.14
N TYR A 455 -33.73 -20.67 -34.11
CA TYR A 455 -32.33 -21.02 -33.90
C TYR A 455 -31.60 -19.88 -33.19
N SER A 456 -31.00 -20.15 -32.04
CA SER A 456 -30.16 -19.19 -31.33
C SER A 456 -28.70 -19.40 -31.70
N LYS A 457 -28.08 -18.39 -32.32
CA LYS A 457 -26.64 -18.42 -32.64
C LYS A 457 -25.76 -18.49 -31.40
N ASP A 458 -26.23 -17.96 -30.28
CA ASP A 458 -25.44 -17.86 -29.06
C ASP A 458 -25.42 -19.17 -28.27
N MET A 459 -26.54 -19.91 -28.30
CA MET A 459 -26.68 -21.21 -27.63
C MET A 459 -26.43 -22.39 -28.58
N GLU A 460 -26.21 -22.11 -29.87
CA GLU A 460 -26.06 -23.09 -30.95
C GLU A 460 -27.18 -24.15 -31.03
N ALA A 461 -28.37 -23.82 -30.52
CA ALA A 461 -29.50 -24.73 -30.39
C ALA A 461 -30.83 -24.09 -30.85
N LYS A 462 -31.82 -24.94 -31.13
CA LYS A 462 -33.20 -24.52 -31.37
C LYS A 462 -33.87 -24.23 -30.03
N VAL A 463 -34.42 -23.03 -29.88
CA VAL A 463 -34.96 -22.54 -28.61
C VAL A 463 -36.32 -21.89 -28.77
N TYR A 464 -37.09 -21.91 -27.68
CA TYR A 464 -38.32 -21.18 -27.55
C TYR A 464 -38.35 -20.49 -26.19
N TYR A 465 -38.70 -19.20 -26.19
CA TYR A 465 -38.79 -18.38 -25.00
C TYR A 465 -40.23 -17.97 -24.78
N SER A 466 -40.75 -18.26 -23.59
CA SER A 466 -42.02 -17.74 -23.08
C SER A 466 -41.81 -17.24 -21.65
N PRO A 467 -42.58 -16.24 -21.16
CA PRO A 467 -42.49 -15.83 -19.77
C PRO A 467 -42.62 -17.03 -18.84
N GLY A 468 -41.60 -17.25 -18.00
CA GLY A 468 -41.55 -18.35 -17.03
C GLY A 468 -41.06 -19.71 -17.55
N VAL A 469 -40.81 -19.88 -18.86
CA VAL A 469 -40.27 -21.14 -19.40
C VAL A 469 -39.32 -20.91 -20.58
N LEU A 470 -38.15 -21.56 -20.52
CA LEU A 470 -37.21 -21.71 -21.64
C LEU A 470 -37.27 -23.16 -22.11
N VAL A 471 -37.55 -23.38 -23.40
CA VAL A 471 -37.43 -24.71 -24.00
C VAL A 471 -36.30 -24.76 -25.00
N VAL A 472 -35.46 -25.78 -24.89
CA VAL A 472 -34.35 -26.01 -25.81
C VAL A 472 -34.43 -27.40 -26.39
N ASN A 473 -34.26 -27.46 -27.70
CA ASN A 473 -34.29 -28.65 -28.53
C ASN A 473 -32.86 -28.96 -29.01
N GLY A 474 -32.25 -29.98 -28.39
CA GLY A 474 -30.90 -30.48 -28.66
C GLY A 474 -30.90 -32.01 -28.81
N SER A 475 -30.08 -32.71 -28.01
CA SER A 475 -30.14 -34.18 -27.91
C SER A 475 -31.42 -34.68 -27.23
N SER A 476 -31.99 -33.86 -26.33
CA SER A 476 -33.32 -34.01 -25.73
C SER A 476 -34.08 -32.69 -25.85
N ILE A 477 -35.39 -32.70 -25.64
CA ILE A 477 -36.18 -31.47 -25.50
C ILE A 477 -36.32 -31.14 -24.02
N THR A 478 -35.64 -30.08 -23.60
CA THR A 478 -35.57 -29.67 -22.19
C THR A 478 -36.36 -28.38 -21.95
N ALA A 479 -37.35 -28.41 -21.05
CA ALA A 479 -38.02 -27.22 -20.54
C ALA A 479 -37.49 -26.84 -19.16
N VAL A 480 -37.12 -25.57 -18.98
CA VAL A 480 -36.64 -24.99 -17.72
C VAL A 480 -37.63 -23.95 -17.24
N PHE A 481 -38.28 -24.22 -16.11
CA PHE A 481 -39.31 -23.38 -15.48
C PHE A 481 -38.67 -22.42 -14.48
N ASP A 482 -38.88 -21.12 -14.69
CA ASP A 482 -38.34 -20.02 -13.86
C ASP A 482 -36.83 -20.15 -13.52
N GLY A 483 -36.05 -20.81 -14.39
CA GLY A 483 -34.61 -21.03 -14.18
C GLY A 483 -34.28 -22.07 -13.10
N ALA A 484 -35.27 -22.82 -12.59
CA ALA A 484 -35.12 -23.63 -11.39
C ALA A 484 -35.44 -25.11 -11.55
N VAL A 485 -36.62 -25.44 -12.08
CA VAL A 485 -37.03 -26.84 -12.34
C VAL A 485 -36.78 -27.14 -13.80
N ALA A 486 -36.15 -28.27 -14.10
CA ALA A 486 -35.91 -28.67 -15.49
C ALA A 486 -36.44 -30.07 -15.77
N ILE A 487 -37.12 -30.21 -16.91
CA ILE A 487 -37.63 -31.48 -17.42
C ILE A 487 -37.01 -31.73 -18.78
N SER A 488 -36.27 -32.83 -18.92
CA SER A 488 -35.63 -33.25 -20.16
C SER A 488 -36.29 -34.52 -20.68
N VAL A 489 -36.91 -34.44 -21.85
CA VAL A 489 -37.58 -35.59 -22.49
C VAL A 489 -36.79 -36.05 -23.72
N LEU A 490 -36.54 -37.36 -23.79
CA LEU A 490 -35.82 -38.01 -24.89
C LEU A 490 -36.68 -39.11 -25.52
N ALA A 491 -36.69 -39.17 -26.84
CA ALA A 491 -37.32 -40.24 -27.60
C ALA A 491 -36.24 -41.19 -28.12
N THR A 492 -36.33 -42.48 -27.80
CA THR A 492 -35.40 -43.52 -28.26
C THR A 492 -36.17 -44.82 -28.44
N SER A 493 -35.89 -45.59 -29.49
CA SER A 493 -36.57 -46.87 -29.77
C SER A 493 -38.12 -46.81 -29.77
N GLY A 494 -38.70 -45.66 -30.14
CA GLY A 494 -40.15 -45.48 -30.17
C GLY A 494 -40.81 -45.33 -28.80
N ILE A 495 -40.05 -44.97 -27.77
CA ILE A 495 -40.54 -44.71 -26.41
C ILE A 495 -40.00 -43.36 -25.90
N LEU A 496 -40.72 -42.73 -24.97
CA LEU A 496 -40.22 -41.55 -24.27
C LEU A 496 -39.57 -41.92 -22.95
N SER A 497 -38.55 -41.16 -22.57
CA SER A 497 -37.94 -41.14 -21.24
C SER A 497 -37.92 -39.70 -20.73
N VAL A 498 -37.95 -39.53 -19.41
CA VAL A 498 -37.94 -38.22 -18.77
C VAL A 498 -36.98 -38.18 -17.60
N VAL A 499 -36.13 -37.16 -17.59
CA VAL A 499 -35.36 -36.77 -16.40
C VAL A 499 -35.94 -35.49 -15.83
N CYS A 500 -36.34 -35.54 -14.57
CA CYS A 500 -36.74 -34.38 -13.78
C CYS A 500 -35.58 -33.92 -12.92
N SER A 501 -35.31 -32.61 -12.87
CA SER A 501 -34.26 -32.01 -12.05
C SER A 501 -34.88 -30.94 -11.14
N LEU A 502 -34.87 -31.21 -9.83
CA LEU A 502 -35.49 -30.36 -8.81
C LEU A 502 -34.44 -29.60 -7.98
N PRO A 503 -34.69 -28.32 -7.64
CA PRO A 503 -33.90 -27.59 -6.65
C PRO A 503 -34.22 -28.05 -5.21
N ASP A 504 -33.21 -27.97 -4.34
CA ASP A 504 -33.22 -28.31 -2.90
C ASP A 504 -34.36 -27.70 -2.07
N ARG A 505 -34.92 -26.57 -2.49
CA ARG A 505 -36.11 -25.98 -1.84
C ARG A 505 -37.36 -26.88 -1.80
N TYR A 506 -37.42 -27.95 -2.60
CA TYR A 506 -38.50 -28.93 -2.55
C TYR A 506 -38.18 -30.16 -1.68
N LEU A 507 -37.03 -30.19 -1.00
CA LEU A 507 -36.68 -31.25 -0.05
C LEU A 507 -37.76 -31.33 1.04
N ASN A 508 -38.19 -32.55 1.38
CA ASN A 508 -39.31 -32.90 2.26
C ASN A 508 -40.70 -32.47 1.76
N ALA A 509 -40.84 -32.07 0.49
CA ALA A 509 -42.09 -31.55 -0.06
C ALA A 509 -42.46 -32.17 -1.41
N THR A 510 -42.03 -33.41 -1.66
CA THR A 510 -42.38 -34.19 -2.87
C THR A 510 -43.25 -35.39 -2.56
N LYS A 511 -44.10 -35.77 -3.52
CA LYS A 511 -44.90 -37.00 -3.52
C LYS A 511 -45.09 -37.49 -4.95
N GLY A 512 -45.39 -38.78 -5.14
CA GLY A 512 -45.67 -39.36 -6.46
C GLY A 512 -44.84 -40.62 -6.69
N LEU A 513 -44.84 -41.12 -7.92
CA LEU A 513 -44.02 -42.29 -8.28
C LEU A 513 -42.51 -42.02 -8.20
N LEU A 514 -42.06 -40.77 -8.27
CA LEU A 514 -40.66 -40.37 -8.03
C LEU A 514 -40.30 -40.23 -6.54
N GLY A 515 -41.24 -40.55 -5.64
CA GLY A 515 -40.96 -40.74 -4.22
C GLY A 515 -41.04 -39.48 -3.35
N VAL A 516 -40.78 -39.69 -2.05
CA VAL A 516 -40.62 -38.63 -1.05
C VAL A 516 -39.13 -38.31 -1.00
N TRP A 517 -38.79 -37.04 -1.24
CA TRP A 517 -37.40 -36.61 -1.30
C TRP A 517 -36.97 -36.07 0.05
N ASP A 518 -36.32 -36.91 0.86
CA ASP A 518 -35.87 -36.58 2.22
C ASP A 518 -34.52 -37.23 2.58
N HIS A 519 -33.82 -37.80 1.60
CA HIS A 519 -32.58 -38.57 1.74
C HIS A 519 -32.74 -39.94 2.43
N ASN A 520 -33.97 -40.48 2.44
CA ASN A 520 -34.27 -41.79 2.98
C ASN A 520 -34.97 -42.68 1.92
N SER A 521 -34.28 -43.73 1.48
CA SER A 521 -34.85 -44.65 0.49
C SER A 521 -35.82 -45.70 1.07
N ALA A 522 -36.26 -45.57 2.33
CA ALA A 522 -37.08 -46.58 3.00
C ALA A 522 -38.60 -46.31 2.90
N ASP A 523 -39.02 -45.08 2.64
CA ASP A 523 -40.42 -44.63 2.62
C ASP A 523 -40.89 -44.13 1.25
N GLU A 524 -40.09 -44.41 0.22
CA GLU A 524 -40.30 -44.05 -1.18
C GLU A 524 -41.67 -44.46 -1.74
N PHE A 525 -42.21 -45.60 -1.29
CA PHE A 525 -43.50 -46.12 -1.75
C PHE A 525 -44.67 -45.62 -0.90
N GLN A 526 -44.79 -44.29 -0.78
CA GLN A 526 -45.90 -43.62 -0.09
C GLN A 526 -47.10 -43.41 -1.03
N MET A 527 -48.28 -43.87 -0.63
CA MET A 527 -49.55 -43.68 -1.37
C MET A 527 -50.17 -42.30 -1.07
N LEU A 528 -51.16 -41.88 -1.88
CA LEU A 528 -51.88 -40.61 -1.69
C LEU A 528 -52.49 -40.42 -0.29
N ASN A 529 -52.91 -41.52 0.34
CA ASN A 529 -53.51 -41.53 1.69
C ASN A 529 -52.47 -41.39 2.82
N GLY A 530 -51.18 -41.32 2.50
CA GLY A 530 -50.07 -41.23 3.46
C GLY A 530 -49.55 -42.56 4.02
N THR A 531 -50.11 -43.71 3.61
CA THR A 531 -49.56 -45.03 3.99
C THR A 531 -48.44 -45.44 3.04
N SER A 532 -47.41 -46.12 3.55
CA SER A 532 -46.30 -46.63 2.74
C SER A 532 -46.18 -48.15 2.81
N ILE A 533 -45.66 -48.76 1.75
CA ILE A 533 -45.22 -50.17 1.74
C ILE A 533 -43.68 -50.25 1.83
N PRO A 534 -43.12 -51.35 2.37
CA PRO A 534 -41.67 -51.54 2.40
C PRO A 534 -41.03 -51.53 1.01
N THR A 535 -39.80 -51.05 0.87
CA THR A 535 -39.11 -51.01 -0.44
C THR A 535 -38.63 -52.36 -0.97
N ASN A 536 -38.69 -53.40 -0.13
CA ASN A 536 -38.45 -54.80 -0.51
C ASN A 536 -39.73 -55.61 -0.79
N SER A 537 -40.87 -54.93 -0.99
CA SER A 537 -42.16 -55.54 -1.34
C SER A 537 -42.13 -56.29 -2.67
N SER A 538 -43.12 -57.15 -2.92
CA SER A 538 -43.20 -57.90 -4.19
C SER A 538 -43.53 -57.00 -5.38
N GLU A 539 -43.25 -57.46 -6.61
CA GLU A 539 -43.53 -56.71 -7.83
C GLU A 539 -45.04 -56.42 -7.98
N GLU A 540 -45.89 -57.33 -7.52
CA GLU A 540 -47.35 -57.18 -7.47
C GLU A 540 -47.80 -56.11 -6.47
N GLU A 541 -47.17 -56.04 -5.30
CA GLU A 541 -47.44 -55.03 -4.27
C GLU A 541 -47.00 -53.64 -4.75
N ILE A 542 -45.82 -53.54 -5.38
CA ILE A 542 -45.30 -52.30 -5.99
C ILE A 542 -46.22 -51.86 -7.15
N PHE A 543 -46.70 -52.78 -7.98
CA PHE A 543 -47.69 -52.46 -9.02
C PHE A 543 -48.98 -51.92 -8.42
N SER A 544 -49.49 -52.55 -7.36
CA SER A 544 -50.68 -52.09 -6.64
C SER A 544 -50.49 -50.69 -6.04
N TYR A 545 -49.30 -50.41 -5.49
CA TYR A 545 -48.89 -49.08 -5.06
C TYR A 545 -48.93 -48.07 -6.21
N GLY A 546 -48.30 -48.39 -7.34
CA GLY A 546 -48.22 -47.45 -8.45
C GLY A 546 -49.59 -47.13 -9.07
N MET A 547 -50.52 -48.09 -9.06
CA MET A 547 -51.91 -47.86 -9.48
C MET A 547 -52.65 -46.85 -8.60
N THR A 548 -52.22 -46.59 -7.36
CA THR A 548 -52.81 -45.54 -6.51
C THR A 548 -52.51 -44.12 -7.00
N TRP A 549 -51.52 -43.96 -7.89
CA TRP A 549 -51.12 -42.68 -8.49
C TRP A 549 -51.76 -42.43 -9.86
N ALA A 550 -52.78 -43.20 -10.25
CA ALA A 550 -53.53 -42.98 -11.47
C ALA A 550 -54.22 -41.60 -11.46
N VAL A 551 -54.10 -40.87 -12.56
CA VAL A 551 -54.69 -39.53 -12.71
C VAL A 551 -56.21 -39.65 -12.88
N GLY A 552 -56.95 -38.91 -12.04
CA GLY A 552 -58.40 -38.78 -12.11
C GLY A 552 -58.85 -37.68 -13.08
N GLU A 553 -59.71 -36.77 -12.60
CA GLU A 553 -60.25 -35.67 -13.43
C GLU A 553 -59.23 -34.55 -13.73
N ASP A 554 -58.14 -34.45 -12.94
CA ASP A 554 -57.12 -33.39 -13.03
C ASP A 554 -55.98 -33.71 -14.03
N SER A 555 -56.32 -34.17 -15.23
CA SER A 555 -55.32 -34.49 -16.28
C SER A 555 -54.74 -33.23 -16.90
N LEU A 556 -53.40 -33.22 -17.07
CA LEU A 556 -52.67 -32.10 -17.70
C LEU A 556 -52.60 -32.22 -19.24
N PHE A 557 -52.94 -33.37 -19.81
CA PHE A 557 -52.84 -33.63 -21.24
C PHE A 557 -53.96 -32.96 -22.03
N ALA A 558 -53.64 -32.42 -23.21
CA ALA A 558 -54.59 -31.74 -24.09
C ALA A 558 -55.73 -32.67 -24.56
N GLU A 559 -55.39 -33.93 -24.84
CA GLU A 559 -56.31 -34.95 -25.31
C GLU A 559 -56.60 -35.98 -24.20
N PRO A 560 -57.86 -36.30 -23.90
CA PRO A 560 -58.22 -37.34 -22.93
C PRO A 560 -57.73 -38.72 -23.38
N LEU A 561 -57.46 -39.61 -22.42
CA LEU A 561 -57.18 -41.00 -22.72
C LEU A 561 -58.38 -41.67 -23.37
N ALA A 562 -58.16 -42.40 -24.46
CA ALA A 562 -59.17 -43.28 -25.03
C ALA A 562 -59.58 -44.34 -23.98
N ALA A 563 -60.87 -44.73 -23.95
CA ALA A 563 -61.41 -45.65 -22.95
C ALA A 563 -60.52 -46.89 -22.77
N LEU A 564 -59.88 -47.02 -21.60
CA LEU A 564 -58.94 -48.10 -21.31
C LEU A 564 -59.64 -49.47 -21.31
N ALA A 565 -58.89 -50.51 -21.67
CA ALA A 565 -59.22 -51.87 -21.28
C ALA A 565 -59.14 -51.97 -19.75
N THR A 566 -60.27 -52.20 -19.07
CA THR A 566 -60.38 -52.18 -17.61
C THR A 566 -59.60 -53.28 -16.87
N ASN A 567 -58.96 -54.21 -17.59
CA ASN A 567 -58.29 -55.39 -17.02
C ASN A 567 -56.86 -55.59 -17.55
N PHE A 568 -56.01 -54.56 -17.52
CA PHE A 568 -54.58 -54.73 -17.80
C PHE A 568 -53.82 -55.18 -16.54
N THR A 569 -52.98 -56.21 -16.66
CA THR A 569 -52.05 -56.63 -15.62
C THR A 569 -50.74 -57.02 -16.30
N PRO A 570 -49.59 -56.45 -15.88
CA PRO A 570 -48.32 -56.74 -16.53
C PRO A 570 -47.77 -58.11 -16.16
N VAL A 571 -46.79 -58.58 -16.92
CA VAL A 571 -46.02 -59.78 -16.56
C VAL A 571 -44.81 -59.37 -15.73
N PHE A 572 -44.75 -59.85 -14.49
CA PHE A 572 -43.65 -59.55 -13.56
C PHE A 572 -42.37 -60.33 -13.85
N LEU A 573 -41.19 -59.76 -13.55
CA LEU A 573 -39.88 -60.37 -13.83
C LEU A 573 -39.73 -61.73 -13.14
N SER A 574 -40.23 -61.84 -11.90
CA SER A 574 -40.23 -63.08 -11.12
C SER A 574 -41.00 -64.22 -11.80
N ARG A 575 -42.04 -63.88 -12.58
CA ARG A 575 -42.78 -64.84 -13.41
C ARG A 575 -42.02 -65.18 -14.69
N LEU A 576 -41.51 -64.17 -15.42
CA LEU A 576 -40.71 -64.37 -16.65
C LEU A 576 -39.51 -65.30 -16.41
N ARG A 577 -38.79 -65.08 -15.31
CA ARG A 577 -37.67 -65.92 -14.90
C ARG A 577 -38.07 -67.38 -14.64
N ARG A 578 -39.20 -67.59 -13.94
CA ARG A 578 -39.68 -68.93 -13.58
C ARG A 578 -40.21 -69.70 -14.78
N GLU A 579 -40.86 -69.01 -15.72
CA GLU A 579 -41.43 -69.62 -16.91
C GLU A 579 -40.35 -70.04 -17.93
N ASN A 580 -39.25 -69.29 -18.04
CA ASN A 580 -38.17 -69.64 -18.98
C ASN A 580 -36.77 -69.20 -18.50
N GLU A 581 -36.18 -69.96 -17.57
CA GLU A 581 -34.84 -69.68 -17.02
C GLU A 581 -33.75 -69.63 -18.11
N SER A 582 -33.88 -70.42 -19.20
CA SER A 582 -32.90 -70.41 -20.29
C SER A 582 -32.87 -69.09 -21.06
N GLN A 583 -34.04 -68.49 -21.33
CA GLN A 583 -34.14 -67.17 -21.93
C GLN A 583 -33.70 -66.07 -20.97
N TYR A 584 -34.00 -66.22 -19.67
CA TYR A 584 -33.52 -65.29 -18.65
C TYR A 584 -31.99 -65.22 -18.61
N GLN A 585 -31.30 -66.37 -18.63
CA GLN A 585 -29.83 -66.40 -18.64
C GLN A 585 -29.25 -65.81 -19.94
N LEU A 586 -29.91 -66.03 -21.08
CA LEU A 586 -29.51 -65.39 -22.34
C LEU A 586 -29.66 -63.87 -22.27
N ALA A 587 -30.81 -63.37 -21.82
CA ALA A 587 -31.04 -61.93 -21.64
C ALA A 587 -30.05 -61.33 -20.62
N ALA A 588 -29.79 -62.01 -19.50
CA ALA A 588 -28.81 -61.57 -18.50
C ALA A 588 -27.40 -61.46 -19.07
N SER A 589 -27.01 -62.36 -19.98
CA SER A 589 -25.73 -62.28 -20.67
C SER A 589 -25.66 -61.08 -21.63
N GLN A 590 -26.74 -60.78 -22.36
CA GLN A 590 -26.82 -59.66 -23.31
C GLN A 590 -26.87 -58.30 -22.59
N CYS A 591 -27.58 -58.23 -21.47
CA CYS A 591 -27.77 -57.04 -20.65
C CYS A 591 -26.67 -56.82 -19.61
N HIS A 592 -25.61 -57.64 -19.60
CA HIS A 592 -24.54 -57.59 -18.60
C HIS A 592 -25.05 -57.63 -17.14
N GLY A 593 -26.15 -58.35 -16.90
CA GLY A 593 -26.79 -58.47 -15.59
C GLY A 593 -27.65 -57.28 -15.15
N ASN A 594 -27.84 -56.24 -15.99
CA ASN A 594 -28.73 -55.12 -15.68
C ASN A 594 -30.20 -55.61 -15.64
N ARG A 595 -30.89 -55.44 -14.50
CA ARG A 595 -32.24 -55.96 -14.28
C ARG A 595 -33.28 -55.36 -15.20
N GLU A 596 -33.18 -54.07 -15.45
CA GLU A 596 -34.14 -53.30 -16.25
C GLU A 596 -34.06 -53.74 -17.72
N CYS A 597 -32.85 -53.80 -18.27
CA CYS A 597 -32.63 -54.38 -19.60
C CYS A 597 -33.15 -55.82 -19.70
N ILE A 598 -32.90 -56.68 -18.70
CA ILE A 598 -33.37 -58.07 -18.73
C ILE A 598 -34.90 -58.12 -18.80
N TYR A 599 -35.57 -57.26 -18.04
CA TYR A 599 -37.01 -57.18 -18.03
C TYR A 599 -37.53 -56.77 -19.41
N ASP A 600 -37.06 -55.67 -20.00
CA ASP A 600 -37.48 -55.20 -21.33
C ASP A 600 -37.32 -56.25 -22.41
N VAL A 601 -36.18 -56.97 -22.42
CA VAL A 601 -35.91 -58.03 -23.39
C VAL A 601 -36.93 -59.15 -23.27
N LEU A 602 -37.27 -59.55 -22.05
CA LEU A 602 -38.17 -60.68 -21.80
C LEU A 602 -39.65 -60.29 -21.94
N SER A 603 -40.02 -59.07 -21.56
CA SER A 603 -41.38 -58.55 -21.60
C SER A 603 -41.82 -58.24 -23.03
N THR A 604 -40.93 -57.65 -23.84
CA THR A 604 -41.23 -57.17 -25.20
C THR A 604 -40.72 -58.09 -26.31
N GLY A 605 -39.69 -58.89 -26.04
CA GLY A 605 -38.97 -59.67 -27.04
C GLY A 605 -37.99 -58.84 -27.90
N ASP A 606 -37.75 -57.58 -27.54
CA ASP A 606 -36.87 -56.67 -28.29
C ASP A 606 -35.54 -56.41 -27.55
N VAL A 607 -34.46 -56.97 -28.09
CA VAL A 607 -33.10 -56.80 -27.55
C VAL A 607 -32.59 -55.37 -27.72
N ALA A 608 -32.96 -54.69 -28.80
CA ALA A 608 -32.51 -53.31 -29.04
C ALA A 608 -33.16 -52.34 -28.04
N LEU A 609 -34.42 -52.59 -27.65
CA LEU A 609 -35.11 -51.83 -26.61
C LEU A 609 -34.39 -51.99 -25.26
N GLY A 610 -34.15 -53.23 -24.81
CA GLY A 610 -33.48 -53.47 -23.52
C GLY A 610 -32.06 -52.88 -23.45
N LEU A 611 -31.28 -52.97 -24.53
CA LEU A 611 -29.96 -52.34 -24.58
C LEU A 611 -30.03 -50.80 -24.56
N ALA A 612 -31.07 -50.20 -25.16
CA ALA A 612 -31.31 -48.77 -25.04
C ALA A 612 -31.67 -48.37 -23.60
N THR A 613 -32.49 -49.17 -22.90
CA THR A 613 -32.82 -49.00 -21.49
C THR A 613 -31.58 -49.07 -20.59
N GLN A 614 -30.67 -50.02 -20.83
CA GLN A 614 -29.37 -50.07 -20.14
C GLN A 614 -28.56 -48.79 -20.38
N SER A 615 -28.47 -48.33 -21.64
CA SER A 615 -27.70 -47.12 -21.97
C SER A 615 -28.26 -45.87 -21.30
N LEU A 616 -29.58 -45.76 -21.12
CA LEU A 616 -30.20 -44.63 -20.42
C LEU A 616 -29.90 -44.67 -18.93
N ALA A 617 -30.01 -45.85 -18.30
CA ALA A 617 -29.67 -46.03 -16.89
C ALA A 617 -28.18 -45.69 -16.61
N ASP A 618 -27.27 -46.15 -17.47
CA ASP A 618 -25.84 -45.88 -17.33
C ASP A 618 -25.52 -44.38 -17.50
N ASP A 619 -26.13 -43.72 -18.50
CA ASP A 619 -25.97 -42.27 -18.74
C ASP A 619 -26.50 -41.44 -17.55
N PHE A 620 -27.65 -41.82 -16.98
CA PHE A 620 -28.21 -41.17 -15.79
C PHE A 620 -27.26 -41.25 -14.58
N GLN A 621 -26.72 -42.44 -14.29
CA GLN A 621 -25.79 -42.62 -13.18
C GLN A 621 -24.47 -41.88 -13.39
N GLN A 622 -23.96 -41.85 -14.62
CA GLN A 622 -22.76 -41.08 -14.97
C GLN A 622 -22.98 -39.58 -14.75
N LYS A 623 -24.11 -39.04 -15.23
CA LYS A 623 -24.46 -37.62 -15.06
C LYS A 623 -24.62 -37.26 -13.59
N LYS A 624 -25.32 -38.09 -12.81
CA LYS A 624 -25.49 -37.91 -11.36
C LYS A 624 -24.13 -37.88 -10.64
N THR A 625 -23.20 -38.75 -11.03
CA THR A 625 -21.84 -38.79 -10.45
C THR A 625 -21.07 -37.50 -10.74
N VAL A 626 -21.08 -37.03 -11.99
CA VAL A 626 -20.38 -35.79 -12.38
C VAL A 626 -20.98 -34.57 -11.69
N LEU A 627 -22.31 -34.46 -11.62
CA LEU A 627 -23.00 -33.36 -10.94
C LEU A 627 -22.65 -33.27 -9.44
N ASN A 628 -22.43 -34.42 -8.79
CA ASN A 628 -22.06 -34.51 -7.37
C ASN A 628 -20.54 -34.52 -7.11
N THR A 629 -19.71 -34.28 -8.12
CA THR A 629 -18.25 -34.22 -7.95
C THR A 629 -17.82 -32.77 -7.69
N PHE A 630 -17.25 -32.52 -6.51
CA PHE A 630 -16.77 -31.19 -6.10
C PHE A 630 -15.25 -31.13 -5.96
N PRO A 631 -14.62 -29.96 -6.19
CA PRO A 631 -13.23 -29.74 -5.85
C PRO A 631 -13.02 -29.79 -4.33
N PRO A 632 -11.78 -30.01 -3.85
CA PRO A 632 -11.48 -29.93 -2.44
C PRO A 632 -11.69 -28.51 -1.89
N ILE A 633 -11.88 -28.38 -0.58
CA ILE A 633 -12.06 -27.08 0.10
C ILE A 633 -10.78 -26.73 0.84
N ILE A 634 -10.20 -25.57 0.53
CA ILE A 634 -9.02 -25.03 1.24
C ILE A 634 -9.49 -24.13 2.37
N THR A 635 -9.01 -24.36 3.59
CA THR A 635 -9.28 -23.52 4.76
C THR A 635 -7.99 -22.97 5.37
N GLY A 636 -7.96 -21.65 5.59
CA GLY A 636 -6.85 -20.92 6.20
C GLY A 636 -6.90 -19.43 5.91
N ASP A 637 -6.02 -18.66 6.56
CA ASP A 637 -5.89 -17.22 6.35
C ASP A 637 -5.22 -16.93 4.99
N ALA A 638 -5.89 -16.14 4.15
CA ALA A 638 -5.36 -15.75 2.85
C ALA A 638 -4.22 -14.71 2.95
N SER A 639 -4.03 -14.11 4.12
CA SER A 639 -3.03 -13.07 4.37
C SER A 639 -1.88 -13.57 5.23
N LEU A 640 -0.66 -13.21 4.83
CA LEU A 640 0.55 -13.49 5.58
C LEU A 640 1.30 -12.19 5.82
N THR A 641 1.74 -11.98 7.06
CA THR A 641 2.49 -10.79 7.44
C THR A 641 3.81 -11.20 8.06
N ALA A 642 4.91 -10.59 7.61
CA ALA A 642 6.25 -10.85 8.11
C ALA A 642 7.06 -9.57 8.21
N TYR A 643 7.97 -9.53 9.20
CA TYR A 643 9.04 -8.55 9.25
C TYR A 643 10.23 -9.06 8.42
N ARG A 644 11.07 -8.15 7.93
CA ARG A 644 12.21 -8.49 7.07
C ARG A 644 13.11 -9.54 7.74
N MET A 645 13.48 -10.57 6.99
CA MET A 645 14.26 -11.73 7.46
C MET A 645 13.58 -12.61 8.52
N ASP A 646 12.35 -12.31 8.95
CA ASP A 646 11.62 -13.16 9.88
C ASP A 646 10.88 -14.26 9.11
N ARG A 647 11.16 -15.50 9.48
CA ARG A 647 10.51 -16.67 8.90
C ARG A 647 9.13 -16.87 9.51
N VAL A 648 8.09 -16.84 8.67
CA VAL A 648 6.69 -17.09 9.05
C VAL A 648 6.23 -18.42 8.48
N THR A 649 5.62 -19.25 9.33
CA THR A 649 5.00 -20.51 8.91
C THR A 649 3.51 -20.48 9.21
N ARG A 650 2.71 -20.96 8.25
CA ARG A 650 1.25 -21.11 8.34
C ARG A 650 0.85 -22.50 7.89
N GLN A 651 -0.15 -23.05 8.57
CA GLN A 651 -0.71 -24.36 8.27
C GLN A 651 -2.11 -24.19 7.67
N TYR A 652 -2.28 -24.66 6.44
CA TYR A 652 -3.56 -24.73 5.75
C TYR A 652 -4.14 -26.13 5.88
N ARG A 653 -5.46 -26.24 5.84
CA ARG A 653 -6.16 -27.52 5.80
C ARG A 653 -6.89 -27.67 4.48
N VAL A 654 -6.95 -28.90 4.00
CA VAL A 654 -7.71 -29.26 2.82
C VAL A 654 -8.70 -30.35 3.17
N GLU A 655 -9.95 -30.15 2.77
CA GLU A 655 -11.03 -31.11 2.94
C GLU A 655 -11.42 -31.68 1.58
N GLY A 656 -11.62 -33.00 1.51
CA GLY A 656 -11.96 -33.70 0.28
C GLY A 656 -11.31 -35.07 0.20
N THR A 657 -11.97 -35.99 -0.49
CA THR A 657 -11.44 -37.35 -0.71
C THR A 657 -10.13 -37.31 -1.50
N GLY A 658 -9.06 -37.83 -0.92
CA GLY A 658 -7.72 -37.85 -1.51
C GLY A 658 -7.10 -36.47 -1.74
N ALA A 659 -7.58 -35.44 -1.02
CA ALA A 659 -7.15 -34.07 -1.24
C ALA A 659 -5.73 -33.82 -0.72
N ARG A 660 -4.92 -33.13 -1.53
CA ARG A 660 -3.54 -32.75 -1.20
C ARG A 660 -3.17 -31.42 -1.83
N PHE A 661 -2.22 -30.71 -1.24
CA PHE A 661 -1.70 -29.47 -1.81
C PHE A 661 -0.66 -29.74 -2.90
N VAL A 662 -0.61 -28.88 -3.91
CA VAL A 662 0.46 -28.88 -4.92
C VAL A 662 1.69 -28.23 -4.30
N PRO A 663 2.81 -28.95 -4.14
CA PRO A 663 4.00 -28.38 -3.53
C PRO A 663 4.64 -27.33 -4.44
N HIS A 664 5.13 -26.25 -3.84
CA HIS A 664 5.80 -25.15 -4.54
C HIS A 664 6.97 -24.65 -3.72
N THR A 665 8.16 -24.59 -4.32
CA THR A 665 9.36 -24.10 -3.63
C THR A 665 10.07 -23.05 -4.48
N SER A 666 10.36 -21.91 -3.87
CA SER A 666 11.13 -20.80 -4.42
C SER A 666 12.19 -20.34 -3.40
N LEU A 667 12.94 -19.28 -3.72
CA LEU A 667 14.00 -18.72 -2.86
C LEU A 667 13.51 -18.33 -1.46
N GLU A 668 12.30 -17.78 -1.35
CA GLU A 668 11.76 -17.22 -0.11
C GLU A 668 10.53 -17.99 0.40
N LEU A 669 9.98 -18.90 -0.40
CA LEU A 669 8.68 -19.50 -0.14
C LEU A 669 8.69 -21.02 -0.37
N ASN A 670 8.13 -21.77 0.57
CA ASN A 670 8.03 -23.22 0.49
C ASN A 670 6.63 -23.68 0.92
N ILE A 671 5.92 -24.36 0.03
CA ILE A 671 4.61 -24.98 0.23
C ILE A 671 4.81 -26.48 0.12
N THR A 672 4.46 -27.20 1.18
CA THR A 672 4.51 -28.66 1.25
C THR A 672 3.17 -29.30 0.90
N GLU A 673 3.19 -30.58 0.53
CA GLU A 673 1.98 -31.35 0.19
C GLU A 673 0.98 -31.46 1.36
N ASN A 674 1.47 -31.39 2.60
CA ASN A 674 0.64 -31.39 3.81
C ASN A 674 0.06 -30.01 4.18
N GLY A 675 0.27 -28.97 3.36
CA GLY A 675 -0.30 -27.63 3.57
C GLY A 675 0.49 -26.71 4.49
N THR A 676 1.76 -27.02 4.77
CA THR A 676 2.64 -26.10 5.49
C THR A 676 3.25 -25.10 4.50
N LEU A 677 2.89 -23.82 4.65
CA LEU A 677 3.49 -22.71 3.90
C LEU A 677 4.50 -22.00 4.80
N THR A 678 5.74 -21.91 4.35
CA THR A 678 6.80 -21.13 5.00
C THR A 678 7.26 -20.00 4.09
N TRP A 679 7.30 -18.79 4.62
CA TRP A 679 7.76 -17.59 3.92
C TRP A 679 8.84 -16.88 4.74
N GLU A 680 9.98 -16.62 4.13
CA GLU A 680 11.11 -15.88 4.72
C GLU A 680 11.52 -14.75 3.76
N PRO A 681 11.03 -13.51 3.97
CA PRO A 681 11.26 -12.42 3.03
C PRO A 681 12.69 -11.89 3.11
N THR A 682 13.43 -11.98 2.02
CA THR A 682 14.79 -11.45 1.87
C THR A 682 14.86 -10.23 0.94
N SER A 683 13.82 -10.01 0.14
CA SER A 683 13.75 -9.01 -0.92
C SER A 683 12.38 -8.33 -0.98
N THR A 684 12.33 -7.13 -1.59
CA THR A 684 11.09 -6.41 -1.93
C THR A 684 10.69 -6.62 -3.40
N ALA A 685 11.25 -7.63 -4.07
CA ALA A 685 10.94 -7.95 -5.46
C ALA A 685 9.51 -8.53 -5.58
N PRO A 686 8.71 -8.10 -6.57
CA PRO A 686 7.34 -8.59 -6.73
C PRO A 686 7.30 -10.08 -7.08
N PHE A 687 6.34 -10.79 -6.52
CA PHE A 687 6.03 -12.19 -6.84
C PHE A 687 4.54 -12.48 -6.65
N THR A 688 4.03 -13.48 -7.35
CA THR A 688 2.62 -13.89 -7.27
C THR A 688 2.58 -15.38 -6.97
N VAL A 689 1.91 -15.75 -5.87
CA VAL A 689 1.73 -17.14 -5.45
C VAL A 689 0.27 -17.34 -5.03
N SER A 690 -0.29 -18.46 -5.46
CA SER A 690 -1.57 -18.99 -5.00
C SER A 690 -1.36 -20.39 -4.43
N LEU A 691 -2.23 -20.78 -3.51
CA LEU A 691 -2.23 -22.12 -2.92
C LEU A 691 -3.20 -22.99 -3.71
N GLU A 692 -2.69 -24.05 -4.34
CA GLU A 692 -3.49 -25.00 -5.12
C GLU A 692 -3.65 -26.33 -4.37
N ALA A 693 -4.85 -26.88 -4.35
CA ALA A 693 -5.14 -28.21 -3.82
C ALA A 693 -5.89 -29.06 -4.84
N VAL A 694 -5.55 -30.34 -4.95
CA VAL A 694 -6.13 -31.28 -5.92
C VAL A 694 -6.75 -32.47 -5.19
N GLY A 695 -7.98 -32.83 -5.56
CA GLY A 695 -8.69 -34.00 -5.03
C GLY A 695 -8.52 -35.26 -5.88
N ALA A 696 -9.08 -36.39 -5.42
CA ALA A 696 -9.04 -37.67 -6.15
C ALA A 696 -9.71 -37.63 -7.54
N SER A 697 -10.62 -36.67 -7.76
CA SER A 697 -11.32 -36.43 -9.02
C SER A 697 -10.54 -35.55 -10.02
N ASN A 698 -9.28 -35.20 -9.74
CA ASN A 698 -8.45 -34.25 -10.50
C ASN A 698 -9.04 -32.83 -10.62
N LEU A 699 -10.07 -32.49 -9.85
CA LEU A 699 -10.51 -31.12 -9.69
C LEU A 699 -9.61 -30.39 -8.71
N SER A 700 -9.25 -29.15 -9.03
CA SER A 700 -8.41 -28.31 -8.19
C SER A 700 -9.17 -27.12 -7.60
N ALA A 701 -8.76 -26.72 -6.40
CA ALA A 701 -9.16 -25.50 -5.74
C ALA A 701 -7.95 -24.58 -5.60
N ILE A 702 -8.17 -23.27 -5.72
CA ILE A 702 -7.12 -22.25 -5.67
C ILE A 702 -7.51 -21.21 -4.62
N LEU A 703 -6.58 -20.90 -3.72
CA LEU A 703 -6.68 -19.80 -2.77
C LEU A 703 -5.60 -18.76 -3.10
N LEU A 704 -6.02 -17.54 -3.43
CA LEU A 704 -5.10 -16.42 -3.60
C LEU A 704 -4.55 -15.94 -2.28
N LEU A 705 -3.22 -15.80 -2.22
CA LEU A 705 -2.53 -15.32 -1.04
C LEU A 705 -2.05 -13.88 -1.22
N SER A 706 -2.10 -13.12 -0.13
CA SER A 706 -1.48 -11.80 -0.01
C SER A 706 -0.35 -11.84 1.02
N PHE A 707 0.79 -11.23 0.66
CA PHE A 707 1.99 -11.19 1.48
C PHE A 707 2.28 -9.75 1.86
N THR A 708 2.18 -9.40 3.14
CA THR A 708 2.45 -8.07 3.67
C THR A 708 3.81 -8.07 4.35
N LEU A 709 4.79 -7.45 3.70
CA LEU A 709 6.14 -7.30 4.22
C LEU A 709 6.28 -5.97 4.98
N CYS A 710 6.76 -6.03 6.21
CA CYS A 710 7.31 -4.88 6.89
C CYS A 710 8.84 -4.82 6.70
N ASN A 711 9.30 -3.74 6.08
CA ASN A 711 10.71 -3.49 5.80
C ASN A 711 11.26 -2.29 6.58
N CYS A 712 10.62 -1.91 7.70
CA CYS A 712 11.05 -0.80 8.56
C CYS A 712 12.32 -1.13 9.35
N SER A 713 12.96 -0.12 9.94
CA SER A 713 14.16 -0.29 10.75
C SER A 713 13.94 -1.20 11.98
N SER A 714 12.71 -1.22 12.51
CA SER A 714 12.26 -2.16 13.54
C SER A 714 10.82 -2.61 13.29
N SER A 715 10.42 -3.72 13.93
CA SER A 715 9.08 -4.30 13.75
C SER A 715 7.95 -3.48 14.39
N HIS A 716 8.21 -2.71 15.44
CA HIS A 716 7.19 -1.88 16.10
C HIS A 716 6.84 -0.61 15.30
N GLN A 717 7.67 -0.26 14.31
CA GLN A 717 7.47 0.90 13.45
C GLN A 717 6.51 0.62 12.27
N CYS A 718 6.07 -0.62 12.05
CA CYS A 718 5.23 -0.96 10.89
C CYS A 718 3.79 -0.46 11.07
N ASP A 719 3.26 0.31 10.11
CA ASP A 719 1.84 0.69 10.05
C ASP A 719 1.06 -0.14 9.03
N TYR A 720 0.52 -1.28 9.46
CA TYR A 720 -0.24 -2.20 8.60
C TYR A 720 -1.54 -1.61 8.03
N ASN A 721 -1.97 -0.43 8.47
CA ASN A 721 -3.09 0.28 7.87
C ASN A 721 -2.70 1.06 6.60
N ASP A 722 -1.43 1.34 6.38
CA ASP A 722 -0.92 1.94 5.15
C ASP A 722 -0.09 0.93 4.37
N THR A 723 -0.70 0.30 3.38
CA THR A 723 -0.04 -0.70 2.53
C THR A 723 -0.07 -0.29 1.07
N SER A 724 0.93 -0.76 0.32
CA SER A 724 1.08 -0.51 -1.11
C SER A 724 1.45 -1.79 -1.85
N THR A 725 0.76 -2.10 -2.93
CA THR A 725 1.05 -3.29 -3.76
C THR A 725 2.30 -3.05 -4.59
N VAL A 726 3.22 -4.03 -4.61
CA VAL A 726 4.44 -3.96 -5.43
C VAL A 726 4.16 -4.61 -6.79
N GLY A 727 4.28 -3.82 -7.87
CA GLY A 727 4.26 -4.34 -9.24
C GLY A 727 3.03 -5.17 -9.62
N SER A 728 1.85 -4.85 -9.05
CA SER A 728 0.60 -5.62 -9.25
C SER A 728 0.73 -7.11 -8.90
N SER A 729 1.52 -7.44 -7.88
CA SER A 729 1.80 -8.82 -7.43
C SER A 729 1.10 -9.16 -6.11
N SER A 730 1.32 -10.37 -5.59
CA SER A 730 0.82 -10.78 -4.26
C SER A 730 1.56 -10.09 -3.10
N LEU A 731 2.69 -9.42 -3.37
CA LEU A 731 3.50 -8.73 -2.36
C LEU A 731 3.02 -7.28 -2.12
N GLN A 732 2.82 -6.95 -0.86
CA GLN A 732 2.44 -5.64 -0.33
C GLN A 732 3.51 -5.14 0.63
N LEU A 733 3.87 -3.86 0.53
CA LEU A 733 4.78 -3.20 1.45
C LEU A 733 3.99 -2.31 2.42
N THR A 734 4.37 -2.42 3.69
CA THR A 734 3.81 -1.63 4.79
C THR A 734 4.53 -0.28 4.90
N GLY A 735 3.79 0.77 5.23
CA GLY A 735 4.34 2.06 5.64
C GLY A 735 5.02 1.96 7.00
N CYS A 736 5.97 2.85 7.28
CA CYS A 736 6.65 2.89 8.57
C CYS A 736 6.20 4.11 9.38
N LYS A 737 6.36 4.07 10.70
CA LYS A 737 6.22 5.14 11.68
C LYS A 737 7.54 5.25 12.42
N CYS A 738 8.33 6.28 12.15
CA CYS A 738 9.72 6.34 12.61
C CYS A 738 9.84 6.94 14.02
N ASP A 739 10.73 6.38 14.83
CA ASP A 739 11.07 6.92 16.14
C ASP A 739 12.25 7.90 16.06
N ASP A 740 12.46 8.70 17.12
CA ASP A 740 13.67 9.49 17.36
C ASP A 740 14.09 10.42 16.21
N GLY A 741 13.12 10.90 15.42
CA GLY A 741 13.36 11.82 14.30
C GLY A 741 13.95 11.18 13.03
N TYR A 742 14.01 9.84 12.98
CA TYR A 742 14.35 9.12 11.75
C TYR A 742 13.29 9.35 10.68
N SER A 743 13.70 9.24 9.42
CA SER A 743 12.85 9.50 8.27
C SER A 743 13.14 8.56 7.10
N GLY A 744 12.46 8.78 5.98
CA GLY A 744 12.52 7.91 4.81
C GLY A 744 11.46 6.81 4.83
N ARG A 745 11.31 6.16 3.67
CA ARG A 745 10.24 5.15 3.44
C ARG A 745 10.28 3.99 4.43
N PHE A 746 11.47 3.65 4.93
CA PHE A 746 11.73 2.53 5.82
C PHE A 746 12.39 2.95 7.14
N CYS A 747 12.32 4.25 7.51
CA CYS A 747 13.04 4.82 8.66
C CYS A 747 14.56 4.62 8.59
N GLN A 748 15.11 4.62 7.38
CA GLN A 748 16.53 4.39 7.15
C GLN A 748 17.38 5.68 7.24
N ASP A 749 16.75 6.84 7.15
CA ASP A 749 17.43 8.13 7.13
C ASP A 749 17.50 8.69 8.57
N PRO A 750 18.69 8.94 9.13
CA PRO A 750 18.82 9.50 10.47
C PRO A 750 18.31 10.95 10.53
N PRO A 751 18.06 11.49 11.75
CA PRO A 751 17.73 12.90 11.91
C PRO A 751 18.78 13.78 11.27
N ASP A 752 18.37 14.67 10.35
CA ASP A 752 19.25 15.67 9.74
C ASP A 752 19.08 17.01 10.46
N PRO A 753 20.06 17.45 11.27
CA PRO A 753 20.02 18.75 11.93
C PRO A 753 19.88 19.93 10.97
N CYS A 754 20.22 19.75 9.69
CA CYS A 754 20.14 20.75 8.64
C CYS A 754 18.81 20.77 7.88
N ALA A 755 17.94 19.77 8.08
CA ALA A 755 16.63 19.73 7.42
C ALA A 755 15.74 20.92 7.80
N ARG A 756 15.95 21.50 9.00
CA ARG A 756 15.24 22.67 9.51
C ARG A 756 15.60 23.99 8.81
N GLY A 757 16.70 24.04 8.05
CA GLY A 757 17.15 25.26 7.39
C GLY A 757 17.72 26.31 8.35
N CYS A 758 18.98 26.69 8.15
CA CYS A 758 19.61 27.71 8.99
C CYS A 758 19.27 29.13 8.57
N PHE A 759 19.41 30.06 9.50
CA PHE A 759 19.22 31.48 9.27
C PHE A 759 20.09 31.98 8.09
N PRO A 760 19.60 32.92 7.26
CA PRO A 760 20.35 33.43 6.12
C PRO A 760 21.78 33.88 6.47
N GLY A 761 22.77 33.27 5.79
CA GLY A 761 24.19 33.55 6.01
C GLY A 761 24.86 32.68 7.08
N VAL A 762 24.11 31.79 7.75
CA VAL A 762 24.64 30.78 8.67
C VAL A 762 24.91 29.48 7.91
N SER A 763 26.12 28.93 8.08
CA SER A 763 26.46 27.60 7.54
C SER A 763 25.84 26.49 8.39
N CYS A 764 25.24 25.48 7.74
CA CYS A 764 24.83 24.26 8.44
C CYS A 764 25.90 23.17 8.37
N HIS A 765 26.13 22.47 9.49
CA HIS A 765 27.01 21.33 9.57
C HIS A 765 26.20 20.03 9.81
N PRO A 766 26.41 18.94 9.05
CA PRO A 766 25.57 17.72 9.11
C PRO A 766 25.45 16.99 10.46
N HIS A 767 26.30 17.32 11.43
CA HIS A 767 26.32 16.67 12.76
C HIS A 767 25.99 17.62 13.92
N THR A 768 26.23 18.92 13.76
CA THR A 768 26.06 19.91 14.83
C THR A 768 24.94 20.91 14.54
N GLY A 769 24.34 20.87 13.34
CA GLY A 769 23.28 21.79 12.93
C GLY A 769 23.81 23.16 12.54
N CYS A 770 23.03 24.21 12.80
CA CYS A 770 23.35 25.57 12.41
C CYS A 770 24.53 26.13 13.21
N GLY A 771 25.43 26.84 12.51
CA GLY A 771 26.51 27.60 13.12
C GLY A 771 26.03 28.87 13.85
N PRO A 772 26.94 29.70 14.38
CA PRO A 772 26.57 30.92 15.08
C PRO A 772 25.89 31.95 14.15
N CYS A 773 25.00 32.77 14.73
CA CYS A 773 24.35 33.87 14.03
C CYS A 773 25.34 34.88 13.44
N PRO A 774 25.00 35.56 12.32
CA PRO A 774 25.83 36.59 11.72
C PRO A 774 26.10 37.76 12.68
N ALA A 775 27.21 38.48 12.47
CA ALA A 775 27.63 39.58 13.34
C ALA A 775 26.53 40.64 13.53
N GLY A 776 26.23 41.00 14.78
CA GLY A 776 25.16 41.95 15.15
C GLY A 776 23.80 41.31 15.45
N LEU A 777 23.70 39.98 15.33
CA LEU A 777 22.54 39.16 15.71
C LEU A 777 22.95 38.14 16.78
N THR A 778 21.98 37.71 17.59
CA THR A 778 22.15 36.67 18.64
C THR A 778 21.09 35.59 18.49
N GLY A 779 21.45 34.34 18.80
CA GLY A 779 20.54 33.19 18.73
C GLY A 779 21.27 31.86 18.49
N ASP A 780 20.53 30.81 18.15
CA ASP A 780 21.04 29.43 17.99
C ASP A 780 21.46 29.09 16.55
N GLY A 781 21.40 30.07 15.64
CA GLY A 781 21.74 29.89 14.22
C GLY A 781 20.58 29.43 13.35
N THR A 782 19.53 28.88 13.93
CA THR A 782 18.23 28.63 13.28
C THR A 782 17.38 29.89 13.41
N HIS A 783 17.30 30.42 14.63
CA HIS A 783 16.69 31.70 14.92
C HIS A 783 17.79 32.71 15.28
N CYS A 784 17.80 33.84 14.56
CA CYS A 784 18.72 34.94 14.84
C CYS A 784 17.93 36.24 14.96
N ALA A 785 18.08 36.95 16.07
CA ALA A 785 17.41 38.22 16.32
C ALA A 785 18.43 39.37 16.50
N GLY A 786 18.01 40.59 16.15
CA GLY A 786 18.83 41.78 16.34
C GLY A 786 19.09 42.07 17.82
N THR A 787 20.25 42.64 18.12
CA THR A 787 20.69 43.05 19.48
C THR A 787 19.76 44.06 20.20
N SER A 788 18.61 44.42 19.63
CA SER A 788 17.61 45.32 20.23
C SER A 788 16.87 44.71 21.43
N CYS A 789 17.02 43.41 21.68
CA CYS A 789 16.57 42.76 22.92
C CYS A 789 17.57 42.89 24.09
N MET A 790 18.49 43.87 24.06
CA MET A 790 19.28 44.28 25.25
C MET A 790 18.58 45.32 26.14
N ALA A 791 17.32 45.68 25.86
CA ALA A 791 16.59 46.67 26.65
C ALA A 791 16.02 46.14 27.99
N ALA A 792 16.21 44.85 28.32
CA ALA A 792 15.70 44.28 29.58
C ALA A 792 16.64 44.51 30.79
N CYS A 793 17.93 44.80 30.57
CA CYS A 793 18.90 44.83 31.67
C CYS A 793 19.33 46.24 32.13
N GLY A 794 18.82 47.29 31.49
CA GLY A 794 19.25 48.67 31.74
C GLY A 794 20.76 48.86 31.54
N SER A 795 21.32 49.96 32.06
CA SER A 795 22.75 50.34 31.99
C SER A 795 23.70 49.38 32.75
N ARG A 796 23.39 48.08 32.88
CA ARG A 796 24.30 47.10 33.47
C ARG A 796 25.26 46.64 32.37
N THR A 797 26.53 46.92 32.57
CA THR A 797 27.62 46.38 31.73
C THR A 797 28.25 45.20 32.45
N CYS A 798 28.86 44.29 31.68
CA CYS A 798 29.73 43.27 32.26
C CYS A 798 30.81 43.95 33.13
N PRO A 799 31.02 43.50 34.38
CA PRO A 799 32.10 44.00 35.20
C PRO A 799 33.44 43.81 34.48
N GLU A 800 34.32 44.81 34.55
CA GLU A 800 35.65 44.72 33.95
C GLU A 800 36.43 43.56 34.62
N GLY A 801 36.94 42.63 33.81
CA GLY A 801 37.62 41.42 34.31
C GLY A 801 36.71 40.27 34.76
N PHE A 802 35.40 40.32 34.47
CA PHE A 802 34.48 39.23 34.82
C PHE A 802 34.81 37.88 34.16
N CYS A 803 35.29 37.91 32.91
CA CYS A 803 35.78 36.73 32.20
C CYS A 803 37.30 36.79 32.06
N SER A 804 37.96 35.69 32.35
CA SER A 804 39.42 35.56 32.25
C SER A 804 39.85 34.87 30.95
N ASN A 805 41.15 34.89 30.66
CA ASN A 805 41.80 34.11 29.59
C ASN A 805 41.15 34.21 28.19
N GLY A 806 40.69 35.41 27.80
CA GLY A 806 40.09 35.66 26.48
C GLY A 806 38.62 35.27 26.35
N GLY A 807 37.95 34.92 27.46
CA GLY A 807 36.50 34.73 27.50
C GLY A 807 35.73 36.02 27.21
N GLN A 808 34.68 35.92 26.39
CA GLN A 808 33.80 37.05 26.10
C GLN A 808 32.61 37.07 27.07
N CYS A 809 32.48 38.16 27.81
CA CYS A 809 31.34 38.37 28.71
C CYS A 809 30.10 38.81 27.93
N HIS A 810 28.98 38.14 28.19
CA HIS A 810 27.67 38.53 27.71
C HIS A 810 26.67 38.50 28.88
N LEU A 811 25.57 39.23 28.78
CA LEU A 811 24.50 39.20 29.80
C LEU A 811 23.46 38.15 29.39
N ASP A 812 23.07 37.30 30.34
CA ASP A 812 21.95 36.38 30.15
C ASP A 812 20.66 37.17 29.90
N ALA A 813 19.98 36.87 28.79
CA ALA A 813 18.86 37.65 28.29
C ALA A 813 17.61 37.58 29.20
N ALA A 814 17.48 36.54 30.04
CA ALA A 814 16.34 36.34 30.92
C ALA A 814 16.58 36.88 32.35
N THR A 815 17.81 36.80 32.84
CA THR A 815 18.16 37.08 34.24
C THR A 815 19.04 38.31 34.45
N CYS A 816 19.57 38.89 33.38
CA CYS A 816 20.46 40.06 33.40
C CYS A 816 21.72 39.89 34.26
N THR A 817 22.18 38.64 34.41
CA THR A 817 23.46 38.32 35.06
C THR A 817 24.56 38.15 34.02
N PRO A 818 25.78 38.63 34.28
CA PRO A 818 26.91 38.41 33.38
C PRO A 818 27.33 36.93 33.36
N THR A 819 27.59 36.42 32.16
CA THR A 819 27.98 35.05 31.86
C THR A 819 29.14 35.07 30.87
N CYS A 820 30.09 34.15 30.99
CA CYS A 820 31.25 34.09 30.10
C CYS A 820 31.11 33.02 29.02
N LEU A 821 31.42 33.39 27.78
CA LEU A 821 31.66 32.43 26.70
C LEU A 821 33.15 32.13 26.65
N CYS A 822 33.52 30.94 27.10
CA CYS A 822 34.91 30.55 27.28
C CYS A 822 35.51 29.91 26.04
N PRO A 823 36.79 30.19 25.71
CA PRO A 823 37.51 29.40 24.71
C PRO A 823 37.52 27.91 25.10
N PRO A 824 37.57 26.97 24.13
CA PRO A 824 37.39 25.53 24.37
C PRO A 824 38.27 24.89 25.45
N ALA A 825 39.42 25.51 25.78
CA ALA A 825 40.32 25.02 26.81
C ALA A 825 39.84 25.24 28.26
N PHE A 826 38.87 26.13 28.50
CA PHE A 826 38.41 26.53 29.84
C PHE A 826 37.01 26.00 30.14
N THR A 827 36.80 25.55 31.37
CA THR A 827 35.65 24.71 31.73
C THR A 827 34.73 25.30 32.80
N ASP A 828 35.18 26.34 33.50
CA ASP A 828 34.40 27.02 34.54
C ASP A 828 33.69 28.27 34.00
N ARG A 829 32.71 28.77 34.76
CA ARG A 829 31.80 29.86 34.36
C ARG A 829 32.47 31.23 34.17
N HIS A 830 33.72 31.40 34.60
CA HIS A 830 34.49 32.64 34.45
C HIS A 830 35.75 32.47 33.60
N CYS A 831 35.92 31.30 32.98
CA CYS A 831 37.07 30.92 32.15
C CYS A 831 38.42 30.99 32.89
N LEU A 832 38.42 30.75 34.20
CA LEU A 832 39.61 30.74 35.07
C LEU A 832 40.28 29.37 35.18
N VAL A 833 39.55 28.28 34.94
CA VAL A 833 40.03 26.90 35.13
C VAL A 833 40.14 26.24 33.77
N ALA A 834 41.37 25.96 33.37
CA ALA A 834 41.63 25.16 32.19
C ALA A 834 41.27 23.70 32.49
N GLY A 835 40.84 22.94 31.49
CA GLY A 835 40.40 21.56 31.70
C GLY A 835 39.83 20.85 30.48
N GLY A 836 39.48 21.59 29.43
CA GLY A 836 38.95 21.04 28.18
C GLY A 836 40.06 20.70 27.18
N ASP A 837 39.85 19.65 26.40
CA ASP A 837 40.71 19.33 25.27
C ASP A 837 40.36 20.22 24.08
N PHE A 838 41.34 20.69 23.31
CA PHE A 838 41.10 21.63 22.20
C PHE A 838 42.01 21.36 21.00
N GLN A 839 41.59 21.77 19.81
CA GLN A 839 42.43 21.64 18.62
C GLN A 839 43.48 22.76 18.57
N PRO A 840 44.78 22.42 18.40
CA PRO A 840 45.84 23.43 18.31
C PRO A 840 45.71 24.27 17.05
N PRO A 841 45.92 25.59 17.12
CA PRO A 841 46.05 26.42 15.94
C PRO A 841 47.32 26.06 15.16
N ALA A 842 47.26 26.22 13.84
CA ALA A 842 48.43 26.07 12.97
C ALA A 842 49.45 27.19 13.24
N SER A 843 50.72 26.82 13.38
CA SER A 843 51.84 27.77 13.43
C SER A 843 51.89 28.60 12.15
N PRO A 844 52.19 29.91 12.23
CA PRO A 844 52.33 30.77 11.05
C PRO A 844 53.42 30.31 10.08
N ASP A 845 54.40 29.53 10.55
CA ASP A 845 55.48 28.98 9.74
C ASP A 845 55.15 27.62 9.10
N LEU A 846 53.90 27.13 9.21
CA LEU A 846 53.47 25.84 8.66
C LEU A 846 53.63 25.81 7.12
N PRO A 847 54.48 24.92 6.57
CA PRO A 847 54.67 24.82 5.13
C PRO A 847 53.39 24.38 4.41
N ARG A 848 53.13 24.97 3.25
CA ARG A 848 52.01 24.58 2.40
C ARG A 848 52.30 23.25 1.70
N ARG A 849 51.27 22.42 1.57
CA ARG A 849 51.28 21.19 0.78
C ARG A 849 51.29 21.56 -0.71
N SER A 850 52.35 21.22 -1.43
CA SER A 850 52.51 21.63 -2.83
C SER A 850 52.68 20.45 -3.78
N VAL A 851 51.98 20.50 -4.91
CA VAL A 851 52.06 19.51 -6.02
C VAL A 851 52.34 20.22 -7.34
N ARG A 852 53.15 19.61 -8.20
CA ARG A 852 53.36 20.04 -9.59
C ARG A 852 52.46 19.23 -10.50
N LEU A 853 51.66 19.93 -11.31
CA LEU A 853 50.75 19.37 -12.29
C LEU A 853 51.29 19.64 -13.69
N GLN A 854 51.45 18.60 -14.50
CA GLN A 854 51.75 18.73 -15.93
C GLN A 854 50.47 18.54 -16.74
N VAL A 855 49.91 19.64 -17.28
CA VAL A 855 48.66 19.64 -18.05
C VAL A 855 48.94 19.99 -19.51
N ARG A 856 48.35 19.25 -20.45
CA ARG A 856 48.55 19.44 -21.89
C ARG A 856 47.27 19.92 -22.57
N THR A 857 47.40 20.83 -23.53
CA THR A 857 46.27 21.32 -24.34
C THR A 857 46.69 21.60 -25.78
N LEU A 858 45.78 21.35 -26.72
CA LEU A 858 45.99 21.61 -28.15
C LEU A 858 45.60 23.04 -28.56
N GLN A 859 44.99 23.79 -27.65
CA GLN A 859 44.56 25.17 -27.88
C GLN A 859 45.69 26.15 -27.56
N ASN A 860 45.82 27.23 -28.34
CA ASN A 860 46.74 28.31 -28.02
C ASN A 860 46.15 29.14 -26.87
N VAL A 861 46.63 28.91 -25.65
CA VAL A 861 46.10 29.49 -24.41
C VAL A 861 47.19 30.16 -23.61
N THR A 862 46.84 31.23 -22.90
CA THR A 862 47.77 31.99 -22.06
C THR A 862 47.94 31.33 -20.69
N ASP A 863 49.08 31.59 -20.02
CA ASP A 863 49.35 31.11 -18.66
C ASP A 863 48.24 31.54 -17.66
N SER A 864 47.62 32.70 -17.88
CA SER A 864 46.51 33.23 -17.06
C SER A 864 45.23 32.41 -17.19
N GLU A 865 44.91 31.93 -18.40
CA GLU A 865 43.73 31.10 -18.65
C GLU A 865 43.91 29.69 -18.10
N VAL A 866 45.12 29.15 -18.21
CA VAL A 866 45.50 27.87 -17.57
C VAL A 866 45.40 28.01 -16.06
N ASN A 867 45.97 29.07 -15.48
CA ASN A 867 45.90 29.34 -14.04
C ASN A 867 44.45 29.34 -13.54
N ARG A 868 43.58 30.14 -14.17
CA ARG A 868 42.17 30.28 -13.78
C ARG A 868 41.42 28.95 -13.88
N THR A 869 41.69 28.17 -14.92
CA THR A 869 41.03 26.89 -15.16
C THR A 869 41.49 25.83 -14.16
N VAL A 870 42.80 25.72 -13.92
CA VAL A 870 43.38 24.80 -12.92
C VAL A 870 42.89 25.17 -11.52
N ALA A 871 42.92 26.45 -11.14
CA ALA A 871 42.41 26.92 -9.86
C ALA A 871 40.93 26.55 -9.66
N ALA A 872 40.10 26.73 -10.70
CA ALA A 872 38.68 26.39 -10.63
C ALA A 872 38.42 24.88 -10.50
N ILE A 873 39.26 24.02 -11.09
CA ILE A 873 39.15 22.56 -10.95
C ILE A 873 39.58 22.15 -9.55
N LEU A 874 40.71 22.67 -9.04
CA LEU A 874 41.21 22.32 -7.71
C LEU A 874 40.35 22.87 -6.57
N ALA A 875 39.72 24.04 -6.75
CA ALA A 875 38.74 24.57 -5.81
C ALA A 875 37.43 23.72 -5.76
N SER A 876 37.19 22.89 -6.78
CA SER A 876 36.03 21.98 -6.84
C SER A 876 36.25 20.63 -6.16
N LEU A 877 37.43 20.38 -5.58
CA LEU A 877 37.69 19.20 -4.77
C LEU A 877 36.80 19.19 -3.52
N GLU A 878 36.52 17.99 -3.02
CA GLU A 878 35.63 17.72 -1.90
C GLU A 878 36.13 18.40 -0.61
N VAL A 879 37.43 18.27 -0.32
CA VAL A 879 38.10 18.97 0.77
C VAL A 879 38.62 20.34 0.32
N LYS A 880 38.16 21.42 0.97
CA LYS A 880 38.46 22.82 0.62
C LYS A 880 39.82 23.31 1.14
N ALA A 881 40.88 22.59 0.79
CA ALA A 881 42.25 22.91 1.21
C ALA A 881 43.07 23.71 0.18
N PHE A 882 42.60 23.83 -1.07
CA PHE A 882 43.31 24.55 -2.15
C PHE A 882 43.45 26.05 -1.83
N ARG A 883 44.64 26.61 -2.02
CA ARG A 883 44.94 28.03 -1.76
C ARG A 883 45.25 28.80 -3.04
N SER A 884 46.25 28.35 -3.79
CA SER A 884 46.73 29.11 -4.96
C SER A 884 47.54 28.24 -5.91
N ASN A 885 47.61 28.66 -7.17
CA ASN A 885 48.62 28.18 -8.10
C ASN A 885 49.79 29.16 -8.15
N THR A 886 50.99 28.64 -8.23
CA THR A 886 52.26 29.36 -8.33
C THR A 886 53.11 28.74 -9.43
N ASN A 887 54.10 29.50 -9.91
CA ASN A 887 55.17 29.01 -10.79
C ASN A 887 54.68 28.24 -12.04
N ILE A 888 53.93 28.93 -12.91
CA ILE A 888 53.38 28.38 -14.16
C ILE A 888 54.40 28.55 -15.27
N THR A 889 54.81 27.45 -15.90
CA THR A 889 55.74 27.46 -17.04
C THR A 889 55.21 26.60 -18.17
N HIS A 890 55.42 27.00 -19.43
CA HIS A 890 54.98 26.23 -20.60
C HIS A 890 56.14 25.88 -21.53
N THR A 891 56.06 24.70 -22.17
CA THR A 891 57.01 24.25 -23.20
C THR A 891 56.26 23.83 -24.47
N CYS A 892 56.81 24.20 -25.63
CA CYS A 892 56.36 23.77 -26.95
C CYS A 892 57.49 23.02 -27.68
N LEU A 893 57.20 21.84 -28.24
CA LEU A 893 58.18 21.06 -29.01
C LEU A 893 58.25 21.58 -30.46
N GLN A 894 59.45 21.90 -30.95
CA GLN A 894 59.67 22.54 -32.25
C GLN A 894 60.35 21.56 -33.22
N ILE A 895 59.77 21.33 -34.41
CA ILE A 895 60.44 20.66 -35.55
C ILE A 895 60.69 21.71 -36.63
N CYS A 896 61.94 22.08 -36.85
CA CYS A 896 62.35 22.97 -37.93
C CYS A 896 63.09 22.18 -39.01
N LEU A 897 62.48 22.01 -40.19
CA LEU A 897 63.21 21.64 -41.40
C LEU A 897 63.87 22.90 -41.97
N GLN A 898 65.19 22.84 -42.13
CA GLN A 898 66.01 23.92 -42.68
C GLN A 898 65.61 24.18 -44.14
N THR A 899 65.03 25.36 -44.43
CA THR A 899 65.35 26.21 -45.60
C THR A 899 64.52 27.49 -45.58
N LEU A 900 65.22 28.61 -45.37
CA LEU A 900 64.92 29.98 -45.85
C LEU A 900 63.47 30.49 -45.78
N SER A 901 62.98 30.85 -44.58
CA SER A 901 62.04 31.95 -44.34
C SER A 901 61.92 32.25 -42.84
N SER A 902 61.97 33.53 -42.46
CA SER A 902 61.96 34.07 -41.09
C SER A 902 60.58 34.07 -40.41
N SER A 903 59.85 32.95 -40.46
CA SER A 903 58.59 32.80 -39.70
C SER A 903 58.39 31.38 -39.18
N CYS A 904 58.96 31.08 -38.01
CA CYS A 904 58.66 29.86 -37.28
C CYS A 904 57.68 30.17 -36.13
N PHE A 905 56.38 30.11 -36.40
CA PHE A 905 55.35 30.18 -35.35
C PHE A 905 54.19 29.25 -35.71
N ARG A 906 54.31 27.96 -35.35
CA ARG A 906 53.16 27.08 -35.07
C ARG A 906 53.61 25.79 -34.35
N CYS A 907 53.27 25.69 -33.07
CA CYS A 907 53.33 24.46 -32.28
C CYS A 907 52.25 23.49 -32.80
N ARG A 908 52.63 22.51 -33.63
CA ARG A 908 51.64 21.60 -34.24
C ARG A 908 51.14 20.51 -33.28
N ASP A 909 51.88 20.24 -32.20
CA ASP A 909 51.64 19.13 -31.26
C ASP A 909 51.17 19.56 -29.85
N GLY A 910 50.65 20.78 -29.69
CA GLY A 910 50.08 21.27 -28.42
C GLY A 910 51.08 21.84 -27.41
N PHE A 911 50.55 22.45 -26.36
CA PHE A 911 51.28 23.12 -25.28
C PHE A 911 51.22 22.28 -24.00
N THR A 912 52.37 22.09 -23.35
CA THR A 912 52.44 21.46 -22.01
C THR A 912 52.76 22.52 -20.97
N PHE A 913 51.90 22.64 -19.96
CA PHE A 913 52.05 23.56 -18.84
C PHE A 913 52.41 22.79 -17.58
N ALA A 914 53.41 23.25 -16.84
CA ALA A 914 53.68 22.84 -15.47
C ALA A 914 53.14 23.90 -14.51
N VAL A 915 52.24 23.50 -13.62
CA VAL A 915 51.60 24.38 -12.62
C VAL A 915 51.88 23.84 -11.23
N VAL A 916 52.42 24.67 -10.33
CA VAL A 916 52.56 24.28 -8.92
C VAL A 916 51.33 24.73 -8.15
N SER A 917 50.61 23.80 -7.54
CA SER A 917 49.38 24.08 -6.78
C SER A 917 49.61 23.85 -5.29
N GLU A 918 49.24 24.83 -4.48
CA GLU A 918 49.44 24.85 -3.03
C GLU A 918 48.13 24.62 -2.27
N PHE A 919 48.22 23.82 -1.20
CA PHE A 919 47.14 23.44 -0.30
C PHE A 919 47.56 23.71 1.14
N ALA A 920 46.62 24.08 2.01
CA ALA A 920 46.90 24.31 3.43
C ALA A 920 46.57 23.09 4.27
N TYR A 921 47.53 22.62 5.07
CA TYR A 921 47.27 21.70 6.17
C TYR A 921 46.54 22.44 7.30
N ASP A 922 45.71 21.72 8.05
CA ASP A 922 45.19 22.14 9.35
C ASP A 922 45.34 20.99 10.37
N SER A 923 44.84 21.18 11.59
CA SER A 923 44.97 20.21 12.67
C SER A 923 44.04 19.00 12.54
N THR A 924 43.14 18.96 11.56
CA THR A 924 42.09 17.93 11.46
C THR A 924 42.58 16.69 10.71
N SER A 925 42.12 15.50 11.15
CA SER A 925 42.49 14.25 10.47
C SER A 925 41.99 14.20 9.02
N THR A 926 40.80 14.75 8.74
CA THR A 926 40.20 14.73 7.41
C THR A 926 41.05 15.46 6.37
N VAL A 927 41.52 16.68 6.69
CA VAL A 927 42.38 17.45 5.79
C VAL A 927 43.76 16.82 5.68
N ILE A 928 44.35 16.38 6.79
CA ILE A 928 45.67 15.74 6.79
C ILE A 928 45.65 14.45 5.96
N HIS A 929 44.66 13.58 6.17
CA HIS A 929 44.48 12.33 5.43
C HIS A 929 44.25 12.59 3.94
N PHE A 930 43.33 13.49 3.61
CA PHE A 930 43.04 13.82 2.21
C PHE A 930 44.29 14.35 1.48
N LEU A 931 45.00 15.31 2.09
CA LEU A 931 46.18 15.93 1.47
C LEU A 931 47.38 14.99 1.33
N ASN A 932 47.47 14.00 2.22
CA ASN A 932 48.55 13.03 2.21
C ASN A 932 48.23 11.84 1.30
N GLU A 933 47.05 11.23 1.42
CA GLU A 933 46.76 9.91 0.84
C GLU A 933 45.86 9.99 -0.39
N GLU A 934 44.92 10.93 -0.46
CA GLU A 934 43.89 10.95 -1.51
C GLU A 934 44.08 12.02 -2.59
N LEU A 935 44.88 13.05 -2.30
CA LEU A 935 45.01 14.27 -3.12
C LEU A 935 45.33 13.97 -4.60
N ARG A 936 46.26 13.05 -4.88
CA ARG A 936 46.66 12.71 -6.26
C ARG A 936 45.52 12.07 -7.06
N GLY A 937 44.77 11.16 -6.43
CA GLY A 937 43.59 10.52 -7.03
C GLY A 937 42.46 11.52 -7.24
N ALA A 938 42.23 12.39 -6.26
CA ALA A 938 41.21 13.43 -6.33
C ALA A 938 41.49 14.44 -7.47
N ILE A 939 42.75 14.86 -7.65
CA ILE A 939 43.16 15.75 -8.74
C ILE A 939 42.94 15.09 -10.10
N THR A 940 43.46 13.88 -10.32
CA THR A 940 43.29 13.18 -11.61
C THR A 940 41.82 12.91 -11.93
N GLY A 941 41.02 12.55 -10.93
CA GLY A 941 39.57 12.41 -11.07
C GLY A 941 38.87 13.71 -11.46
N ALA A 942 39.23 14.84 -10.85
CA ALA A 942 38.60 16.14 -11.14
C ALA A 942 38.88 16.62 -12.57
N PHE A 943 40.12 16.46 -13.05
CA PHE A 943 40.51 16.81 -14.43
C PHE A 943 39.81 15.94 -15.48
N ASN A 944 39.62 14.64 -15.20
CA ASN A 944 39.12 13.65 -16.16
C ASN A 944 37.60 13.40 -16.14
N ARG A 945 36.82 14.12 -15.31
CA ARG A 945 35.36 13.94 -15.22
C ARG A 945 34.63 14.25 -16.56
N PRO A 946 33.70 13.39 -17.03
CA PRO A 946 32.94 13.60 -18.27
C PRO A 946 31.92 14.75 -18.17
N PRO A 947 31.54 15.37 -19.31
CA PRO A 947 30.81 16.65 -19.34
C PRO A 947 29.36 16.61 -18.80
N GLN A 948 28.75 15.45 -18.56
CA GLN A 948 27.36 15.36 -18.04
C GLN A 948 27.18 15.75 -16.56
N ARG A 949 28.26 15.82 -15.76
CA ARG A 949 28.22 16.31 -14.36
C ARG A 949 28.88 17.68 -14.15
N ARG A 950 29.21 18.42 -15.23
CA ARG A 950 29.77 19.78 -15.14
C ARG A 950 28.67 20.81 -15.49
N ARG A 951 27.93 21.32 -14.51
CA ARG A 951 27.04 22.48 -14.71
C ARG A 951 27.45 23.68 -13.85
N ARG A 952 27.56 24.82 -14.56
CA ARG A 952 27.79 26.22 -14.16
C ARG A 952 29.20 26.62 -13.71
N ALA A 953 30.01 27.04 -14.69
CA ALA A 953 30.87 28.21 -14.55
C ALA A 953 30.94 28.93 -15.90
N THR A 954 30.50 30.18 -15.92
CA THR A 954 30.42 31.10 -17.06
C THR A 954 31.80 31.64 -17.44
N ALA A 955 32.67 30.79 -17.97
CA ALA A 955 33.87 31.21 -18.70
C ALA A 955 34.33 30.07 -19.63
N ALA A 956 34.81 30.40 -20.83
CA ALA A 956 35.48 29.46 -21.71
C ALA A 956 36.65 28.81 -20.95
N ARG A 957 36.47 27.56 -20.49
CA ARG A 957 37.49 26.80 -19.76
C ARG A 957 38.38 26.09 -20.76
N VAL A 958 39.70 26.18 -20.56
CA VAL A 958 40.70 25.49 -21.38
C VAL A 958 40.45 23.98 -21.33
N ALA A 959 40.35 23.35 -22.51
CA ALA A 959 40.24 21.89 -22.60
C ALA A 959 41.63 21.26 -22.44
N PHE A 960 41.83 20.52 -21.35
CA PHE A 960 43.03 19.74 -21.12
C PHE A 960 42.85 18.30 -21.62
N GLU A 961 43.93 17.71 -22.12
CA GLU A 961 44.03 16.27 -22.32
C GLU A 961 43.89 15.53 -20.99
N ARG A 962 43.63 14.22 -21.08
CA ARG A 962 43.44 13.38 -19.91
C ARG A 962 44.69 13.41 -19.02
N LEU A 963 44.51 13.77 -17.74
CA LEU A 963 45.59 13.86 -16.77
C LEU A 963 45.83 12.50 -16.11
N HIS A 964 47.04 11.95 -16.23
CA HIS A 964 47.41 10.69 -15.61
C HIS A 964 48.11 10.92 -14.25
N GLY A 965 48.15 9.89 -13.40
CA GLY A 965 48.77 9.97 -12.07
C GLY A 965 50.24 10.39 -12.11
N ASP A 966 50.97 9.96 -13.14
CA ASP A 966 52.39 10.28 -13.35
C ASP A 966 52.63 11.77 -13.68
N ASN A 967 51.57 12.49 -14.09
CA ASN A 967 51.63 13.93 -14.37
C ASN A 967 51.44 14.78 -13.10
N VAL A 968 51.20 14.17 -11.95
CA VAL A 968 51.09 14.84 -10.64
C VAL A 968 52.31 14.45 -9.81
N THR A 969 53.14 15.43 -9.44
CA THR A 969 54.34 15.20 -8.63
C THR A 969 54.26 15.96 -7.31
N ASP A 970 54.50 15.28 -6.19
CA ASP A 970 54.57 15.96 -4.88
C ASP A 970 55.86 16.75 -4.76
N LEU A 971 55.75 18.02 -4.39
CA LEU A 971 56.91 18.88 -4.12
C LEU A 971 57.15 19.02 -2.61
N VAL A 972 56.09 19.30 -1.86
CA VAL A 972 56.13 19.40 -0.39
C VAL A 972 54.96 18.56 0.13
N LYS A 973 55.23 17.49 0.88
CA LYS A 973 54.25 16.66 1.60
C LYS A 973 54.83 16.38 2.98
N LEU A 974 54.11 16.76 4.03
CA LEU A 974 54.55 16.55 5.40
C LEU A 974 53.86 15.31 5.99
N THR A 975 54.64 14.46 6.64
CA THR A 975 54.10 13.33 7.42
C THR A 975 53.48 13.82 8.73
N VAL A 976 52.63 13.01 9.35
CA VAL A 976 52.02 13.34 10.65
C VAL A 976 53.08 13.68 11.72
N PRO A 977 54.18 12.92 11.90
CA PRO A 977 55.23 13.31 12.85
C PRO A 977 55.91 14.65 12.56
N GLU A 978 56.02 15.05 11.29
CA GLU A 978 56.59 16.34 10.88
C GLU A 978 55.61 17.49 11.12
N LEU A 979 54.32 17.27 10.82
CA LEU A 979 53.24 18.23 11.10
C LEU A 979 53.11 18.55 12.58
N ARG A 980 53.37 17.59 13.46
CA ARG A 980 53.29 17.72 14.92
C ARG A 980 54.07 18.93 15.47
N ARG A 981 55.17 19.33 14.82
CA ARG A 981 56.01 20.47 15.24
C ARG A 981 55.39 21.84 14.98
N TYR A 982 54.37 21.88 14.11
CA TYR A 982 53.70 23.12 13.70
C TYR A 982 52.37 23.35 14.41
N PHE A 983 51.98 22.48 15.35
CA PHE A 983 50.73 22.59 16.10
C PHE A 983 51.02 22.65 17.60
N PRO A 984 51.42 23.81 18.15
CA PRO A 984 51.78 23.93 19.55
C PRO A 984 50.54 23.85 20.47
N CYS A 985 50.68 23.17 21.60
CA CYS A 985 49.64 23.07 22.65
C CYS A 985 49.80 24.06 23.81
N GLY A 986 50.71 25.03 23.68
CA GLY A 986 50.94 26.03 24.72
C GLY A 986 49.78 27.03 24.79
N LEU A 987 49.13 27.10 25.94
CA LEU A 987 48.22 28.19 26.30
C LEU A 987 48.98 29.17 27.19
N LEU A 988 48.85 30.47 26.93
CA LEU A 988 49.55 31.51 27.70
C LEU A 988 49.11 31.41 29.17
N GLY A 989 50.05 31.07 30.05
CA GLY A 989 49.81 30.97 31.49
C GLY A 989 49.20 29.65 31.97
N TYR A 990 49.12 28.58 31.17
CA TYR A 990 48.69 27.24 31.61
C TYR A 990 49.60 26.15 31.03
N GLU A 991 50.50 25.61 31.87
CA GLU A 991 51.51 24.63 31.44
C GLU A 991 51.05 23.17 31.56
N GLY A 992 51.46 22.30 30.62
CA GLY A 992 51.34 20.85 30.77
C GLY A 992 50.39 20.14 29.80
N TYR A 993 49.75 20.85 28.86
CA TYR A 993 48.97 20.22 27.79
C TYR A 993 49.85 19.37 26.87
N GLN A 994 49.36 18.18 26.52
CA GLN A 994 50.07 17.25 25.65
C GLN A 994 49.37 17.12 24.31
N LEU A 995 50.13 17.30 23.23
CA LEU A 995 49.63 17.08 21.89
C LEU A 995 49.44 15.58 21.66
N ASP A 996 48.25 15.17 21.27
CA ASP A 996 47.94 13.83 20.80
C ASP A 996 47.48 13.86 19.35
N TYR A 997 47.60 12.73 18.65
CA TYR A 997 47.08 12.57 17.29
C TYR A 997 46.26 11.28 17.20
N THR A 998 45.00 11.41 16.81
CA THR A 998 44.14 10.26 16.53
C THR A 998 43.67 10.29 15.07
N ALA A 999 43.54 9.12 14.45
CA ALA A 999 43.10 9.03 13.05
C ALA A 999 41.66 9.50 12.82
N SER A 1000 40.83 9.60 13.87
CA SER A 1000 39.45 10.08 13.80
C SER A 1000 39.31 11.60 13.98
N VAL A 1001 40.18 12.24 14.78
CA VAL A 1001 40.04 13.67 15.13
C VAL A 1001 41.15 14.53 14.52
N GLY A 1002 42.39 14.03 14.49
CA GLY A 1002 43.58 14.77 14.09
C GLY A 1002 44.45 15.14 15.29
N PHE A 1003 45.13 16.27 15.21
CA PHE A 1003 45.89 16.84 16.33
C PHE A 1003 44.95 17.43 17.38
N LEU A 1004 45.13 17.00 18.63
CA LEU A 1004 44.34 17.45 19.78
C LEU A 1004 45.27 17.75 20.95
N CYS A 1005 45.11 18.91 21.58
CA CYS A 1005 45.80 19.24 22.81
C CYS A 1005 44.99 18.72 23.99
N VAL A 1006 45.50 17.69 24.64
CA VAL A 1006 44.82 16.97 25.71
C VAL A 1006 45.28 17.50 27.06
N SER A 1007 44.32 17.77 27.94
CA SER A 1007 44.60 18.18 29.31
C SER A 1007 45.08 16.96 30.14
N PRO A 1008 46.12 17.12 30.98
CA PRO A 1008 46.46 16.16 32.03
C PRO A 1008 45.26 15.72 32.88
N CYS A 1009 44.30 16.60 33.17
CA CYS A 1009 43.10 16.23 33.92
C CYS A 1009 42.22 15.22 33.18
N SER A 1010 42.16 15.28 31.84
CA SER A 1010 41.45 14.33 30.98
C SER A 1010 42.12 12.96 30.91
N THR A 1011 43.40 12.85 31.29
CA THR A 1011 44.22 11.62 31.22
C THR A 1011 44.38 10.92 32.58
N GLY A 1012 43.52 11.23 33.55
CA GLY A 1012 43.52 10.58 34.86
C GLY A 1012 44.66 11.05 35.78
N TYR A 1013 44.99 12.34 35.75
CA TYR A 1013 46.03 12.91 36.60
C TYR A 1013 45.78 12.68 38.10
N CYS A 1014 44.54 12.74 38.57
CA CYS A 1014 44.15 12.44 39.95
C CYS A 1014 43.74 10.97 40.12
N ARG A 1015 44.23 10.31 41.17
CA ARG A 1015 43.89 8.92 41.50
C ARG A 1015 42.68 8.86 42.45
N HIS A 1016 42.10 7.67 42.58
CA HIS A 1016 40.97 7.38 43.48
C HIS A 1016 39.80 8.36 43.37
N SER A 1017 39.44 8.73 42.14
CA SER A 1017 38.33 9.64 41.83
C SER A 1017 38.48 11.06 42.42
N GLY A 1018 39.71 11.48 42.71
CA GLY A 1018 40.02 12.86 43.09
C GLY A 1018 39.63 13.85 41.98
N HIS A 1019 39.09 15.01 42.37
CA HIS A 1019 38.66 16.03 41.43
C HIS A 1019 39.88 16.80 40.91
N CYS A 1020 40.13 16.73 39.60
CA CYS A 1020 41.26 17.41 38.95
C CYS A 1020 40.86 18.79 38.45
N GLN A 1021 41.66 19.81 38.76
CA GLN A 1021 41.54 21.16 38.21
C GLN A 1021 42.86 21.58 37.60
N HIS A 1022 42.86 22.09 36.36
CA HIS A 1022 44.09 22.54 35.71
C HIS A 1022 44.25 24.06 35.90
N LEU A 1023 45.14 24.43 36.82
CA LEU A 1023 45.44 25.81 37.18
C LEU A 1023 46.65 26.33 36.38
N PRO A 1024 46.94 27.64 36.41
CA PRO A 1024 48.07 28.22 35.67
C PRO A 1024 49.43 27.50 35.87
N ASP A 1025 49.70 27.10 37.11
CA ASP A 1025 50.94 26.42 37.50
C ASP A 1025 50.90 24.88 37.26
N GLY A 1026 49.85 24.36 36.63
CA GLY A 1026 49.65 22.95 36.30
C GLY A 1026 48.43 22.28 36.96
N PRO A 1027 48.21 20.97 36.74
CA PRO A 1027 47.07 20.23 37.29
C PRO A 1027 47.18 20.00 38.81
N VAL A 1028 46.10 20.29 39.53
CA VAL A 1028 45.96 20.13 40.99
C VAL A 1028 44.80 19.20 41.29
N CYS A 1029 45.00 18.31 42.27
CA CYS A 1029 43.99 17.35 42.72
C CYS A 1029 43.36 17.77 44.04
N SER A 1030 42.03 17.79 44.08
CA SER A 1030 41.25 17.85 45.32
C SER A 1030 40.78 16.45 45.70
N CYS A 1031 41.27 15.95 46.83
CA CYS A 1031 40.96 14.62 47.33
C CYS A 1031 39.71 14.66 48.21
N THR A 1032 38.60 14.18 47.67
CA THR A 1032 37.35 14.05 48.42
C THR A 1032 37.26 12.67 49.08
N SER A 1033 36.92 12.64 50.36
CA SER A 1033 36.63 11.39 51.06
C SER A 1033 35.40 10.71 50.47
N PHE A 1034 35.50 9.42 50.23
CA PHE A 1034 34.40 8.60 49.74
C PHE A 1034 34.25 7.35 50.60
N SER A 1035 33.02 7.00 50.95
CA SER A 1035 32.73 5.89 51.86
C SER A 1035 33.49 6.07 53.20
N ILE A 1036 34.21 5.04 53.65
CA ILE A 1036 35.04 5.05 54.85
C ILE A 1036 36.46 5.56 54.60
N PHE A 1037 36.84 5.89 53.36
CA PHE A 1037 38.20 6.27 53.02
C PHE A 1037 38.35 7.77 52.77
N SER A 1038 39.45 8.32 53.28
CA SER A 1038 39.89 9.70 53.11
C SER A 1038 41.20 9.67 52.34
N PRO A 1039 41.16 9.84 51.00
CA PRO A 1039 42.37 9.92 50.20
C PRO A 1039 43.11 11.25 50.47
N SER A 1040 44.44 11.21 50.45
CA SER A 1040 45.35 12.34 50.69
C SER A 1040 46.58 12.24 49.77
N GLY A 1041 47.44 13.27 49.78
CA GLY A 1041 48.59 13.37 48.89
C GLY A 1041 48.31 14.24 47.65
N LYS A 1042 49.36 14.71 46.98
CA LYS A 1042 49.25 15.71 45.89
C LYS A 1042 48.45 15.22 44.68
N ARG A 1043 48.34 13.90 44.48
CA ARG A 1043 47.55 13.28 43.41
C ARG A 1043 46.43 12.38 43.93
N CYS A 1044 46.07 12.52 45.21
CA CYS A 1044 45.11 11.64 45.90
C CYS A 1044 45.53 10.16 45.89
N ASP A 1045 46.83 9.93 45.96
CA ASP A 1045 47.48 8.63 45.85
C ASP A 1045 47.57 7.86 47.18
N GLN A 1046 47.42 8.54 48.32
CA GLN A 1046 47.43 7.92 49.65
C GLN A 1046 46.01 7.72 50.15
N LEU A 1047 45.68 6.61 50.81
CA LEU A 1047 44.34 6.34 51.37
C LEU A 1047 44.42 6.11 52.89
N ALA A 1048 43.58 6.80 53.66
CA ALA A 1048 43.39 6.57 55.09
C ALA A 1048 41.91 6.26 55.41
N ILE A 1049 41.59 5.71 56.58
CA ILE A 1049 40.19 5.49 57.02
C ILE A 1049 39.70 6.73 57.78
N GLY A 1050 38.51 7.24 57.44
CA GLY A 1050 37.92 8.43 58.05
C GLY A 1050 37.58 8.23 59.53
N LEU A 1051 37.84 9.25 60.35
CA LEU A 1051 37.69 9.20 61.82
C LEU A 1051 36.29 8.79 62.26
N GLY A 1052 35.24 9.24 61.57
CA GLY A 1052 33.85 8.85 61.87
C GLY A 1052 33.56 7.38 61.59
N ALA A 1053 34.15 6.80 60.53
CA ALA A 1053 34.04 5.38 60.23
C ALA A 1053 34.83 4.54 61.23
N PHE A 1054 36.03 4.99 61.61
CA PHE A 1054 36.81 4.36 62.67
C PHE A 1054 36.07 4.34 64.01
N LEU A 1055 35.50 5.48 64.43
CA LEU A 1055 34.69 5.57 65.64
C LEU A 1055 33.40 4.74 65.56
N GLY A 1056 32.75 4.70 64.39
CA GLY A 1056 31.57 3.86 64.16
C GLY A 1056 31.88 2.36 64.28
N ILE A 1057 32.99 1.91 63.68
CA ILE A 1057 33.47 0.52 63.79
C ILE A 1057 33.87 0.21 65.23
N LEU A 1058 34.57 1.12 65.92
CA LEU A 1058 35.00 0.95 67.30
C LEU A 1058 33.81 0.89 68.27
N LEU A 1059 32.84 1.80 68.16
CA LEU A 1059 31.63 1.82 68.98
C LEU A 1059 30.73 0.62 68.70
N GLY A 1060 30.62 0.20 67.43
CA GLY A 1060 29.91 -1.02 67.05
C GLY A 1060 30.56 -2.27 67.65
N ALA A 1061 31.89 -2.36 67.59
CA ALA A 1061 32.63 -3.46 68.21
C ALA A 1061 32.49 -3.45 69.74
N LEU A 1062 32.55 -2.28 70.39
CA LEU A 1062 32.34 -2.15 71.83
C LEU A 1062 30.92 -2.50 72.27
N ALA A 1063 29.90 -2.13 71.49
CA ALA A 1063 28.51 -2.51 71.74
C ALA A 1063 28.30 -4.03 71.59
N LEU A 1064 28.93 -4.65 70.58
CA LEU A 1064 28.93 -6.11 70.43
C LEU A 1064 29.63 -6.78 71.61
N LEU A 1065 30.74 -6.24 72.08
CA LEU A 1065 31.47 -6.75 73.25
C LEU A 1065 30.65 -6.61 74.53
N ALA A 1066 29.91 -5.52 74.70
CA ALA A 1066 28.96 -5.33 75.80
C ALA A 1066 27.78 -6.31 75.72
N LEU A 1067 27.25 -6.59 74.52
CA LEU A 1067 26.24 -7.64 74.29
C LEU A 1067 26.77 -9.04 74.61
N LEU A 1068 28.02 -9.33 74.23
CA LEU A 1068 28.69 -10.59 74.56
C LEU A 1068 28.96 -10.72 76.06
N LEU A 1069 29.35 -9.64 76.74
CA LEU A 1069 29.55 -9.61 78.19
C LEU A 1069 28.22 -9.73 78.96
N THR A 1070 27.16 -9.09 78.50
CA THR A 1070 25.82 -9.22 79.12
C THR A 1070 25.23 -10.61 78.90
N SER A 1071 25.39 -11.19 77.72
CA SER A 1071 25.01 -12.59 77.47
C SER A 1071 25.87 -13.58 78.28
N ALA A 1072 27.18 -13.36 78.42
CA ALA A 1072 28.03 -14.15 79.31
C ALA A 1072 27.63 -13.99 80.80
N CYS A 1073 27.24 -12.78 81.24
CA CYS A 1073 26.70 -12.55 82.59
C CYS A 1073 25.34 -13.23 82.80
N LEU A 1074 24.48 -13.27 81.78
CA LEU A 1074 23.20 -14.00 81.84
C LEU A 1074 23.40 -15.51 81.89
N VAL A 1075 24.44 -16.03 81.21
CA VAL A 1075 24.81 -17.45 81.25
C VAL A 1075 25.42 -17.84 82.61
N THR A 1076 26.25 -16.98 83.22
CA THR A 1076 26.85 -17.23 84.55
C THR A 1076 25.87 -17.06 85.71
N ARG A 1077 24.75 -16.33 85.54
CA ARG A 1077 23.66 -16.26 86.53
C ARG A 1077 22.72 -17.47 86.53
N ARG A 1078 22.89 -18.38 85.57
CA ARG A 1078 22.11 -19.63 85.40
C ARG A 1078 22.86 -20.89 85.84
N TRP A 1079 24.06 -20.73 86.42
CA TRP A 1079 24.87 -21.80 87.01
C TRP A 1079 25.04 -21.59 88.51
#